data_AF-F1KY01-F1
#
_entry.id   AF-F1KY01-F1
#
_cell.length_a   1.000
_cell.length_b   1.000
_cell.length_c   1.000
_cell.angle_alpha   90.00
_cell.angle_beta   90.00
_cell.angle_gamma   90.00
#
_symmetry.space_group_name_H-M   'P 1'
#
loop_
_entity.id
_entity.type
_entity.pdbx_description
1 polymer ?
#
loop_
_entity_poly.entity_id
_entity_poly.type
_entity_poly.pdbx_seq_one_letter_code
_entity_poly.pdbx_strand_id
1 'polypeptide(L)'
;MASDSLKELLIGQSADAELEREINNFERLASFIETENQIIDGEGFKPSEIPGQMQKIREDQVRNTAGGYVFKVNDLNRIRRFLILGTEGGTYYSSEKQLTMDNVKAMCEIIEKGKGPLLLREIIRISLEGRAPKQDPTLFALALCARYKVRDTTRPNIHNQVMKKYKGKTLTQEDCEAIVNEVQERTKESLLANERSKVAGDGFEQQAPQEAYDDYQKALQNMAFRAVLKVCRIPTHLFAFVGYCQKISAETGAKQNSKGWGRGLRTAIAYWYFNQTPERLAMLITKYQQRNKFCHRDLLRLCHLRPKTSFPKSHKYWHHHKEFDFIFAYIAGDTGDGHKRKAEPEGNGIKKAKNENRKDETDEQRKKREEKERERVEKQMARMKLREEKVKIFSELKLPEAPDAEGSPAAKLIRAFEEMKAVTEPEKAASLIREYGLVREHVPSHLLNSKSVWEALLVDMPMTALIRNLGKLASIDMITDKEENKGHVQKVVSQLTDEQALQDARVHPVSVLLASAVYKSGGGYRGKLHWKTNPEITAALEKAFLLAFKNVTPTNKRYCLALDVSGSMSSNVLNSFLTCREAAAGMSMVLLKTEPKVESVAFSDGLTELHFDYSTTMDQMLERVNDMEFSNTDCALPMLWATEKKKQFDVFVVYTDCETWFGDVHPFKALQQYREQMNIPDAKLVVMGMASTGFTIADPTDPGMLDICGFDSAVPELLKEFVLGNI
;
A
#
# COMPACT_ATOMS: atom_id res chain seq x y z
N MET A 1 0.83 18.29 -5.50
CA MET A 1 1.39 16.92 -5.42
C MET A 1 2.10 16.72 -4.10
N ALA A 2 2.21 15.49 -3.60
CA ALA A 2 3.03 15.19 -2.44
C ALA A 2 4.53 15.36 -2.78
N SER A 3 5.36 15.68 -1.78
CA SER A 3 6.78 15.94 -1.96
C SER A 3 7.56 14.74 -2.50
N ASP A 4 8.60 15.01 -3.30
CA ASP A 4 9.58 14.02 -3.74
C ASP A 4 10.65 13.70 -2.68
N SER A 5 10.66 14.42 -1.55
CA SER A 5 11.58 14.15 -0.43
C SER A 5 10.96 13.20 0.59
N LEU A 6 11.67 12.11 0.91
CA LEU A 6 11.25 11.19 1.98
C LEU A 6 11.16 11.91 3.33
N LYS A 7 12.02 12.91 3.55
CA LYS A 7 11.99 13.81 4.72
C LYS A 7 10.65 14.51 4.83
N GLU A 8 10.20 15.18 3.79
CA GLU A 8 8.94 15.92 3.79
C GLU A 8 7.72 15.00 3.95
N LEU A 9 7.75 13.81 3.35
CA LEU A 9 6.67 12.83 3.47
C LEU A 9 6.52 12.24 4.88
N LEU A 10 7.64 11.97 5.57
CA LEU A 10 7.63 11.38 6.90
C LEU A 10 7.47 12.43 8.02
N ILE A 11 8.16 13.55 7.91
CA ILE A 11 8.25 14.58 8.96
C ILE A 11 7.18 15.68 8.78
N GLY A 12 6.82 16.03 7.54
CA GLY A 12 6.01 17.22 7.27
C GLY A 12 6.70 18.49 7.77
N GLN A 13 5.93 19.40 8.39
CA GLN A 13 6.45 20.66 8.98
C GLN A 13 7.04 20.50 10.40
N SER A 14 7.22 19.27 10.90
CA SER A 14 7.71 19.02 12.27
C SER A 14 9.23 19.21 12.39
N ALA A 15 9.71 19.84 13.46
CA ALA A 15 11.15 20.04 13.73
C ALA A 15 11.76 18.86 14.52
N ASP A 16 11.64 17.62 14.00
CA ASP A 16 12.29 16.45 14.63
C ASP A 16 13.71 16.25 14.05
N ALA A 17 14.69 16.93 14.66
CA ALA A 17 16.09 16.91 14.25
C ALA A 17 16.79 15.55 14.45
N GLU A 18 16.21 14.64 15.25
CA GLU A 18 16.72 13.26 15.37
C GLU A 18 16.25 12.43 14.18
N LEU A 19 14.96 12.48 13.85
CA LEU A 19 14.41 11.80 12.68
C LEU A 19 15.02 12.30 11.37
N GLU A 20 15.26 13.60 11.24
CA GLU A 20 15.94 14.14 10.06
C GLU A 20 17.33 13.54 9.85
N ARG A 21 18.12 13.38 10.93
CA ARG A 21 19.42 12.72 10.88
C ARG A 21 19.30 11.24 10.52
N GLU A 22 18.28 10.55 11.03
CA GLU A 22 18.02 9.15 10.65
C GLU A 22 17.70 8.99 9.16
N ILE A 23 16.90 9.90 8.58
CA ILE A 23 16.54 9.87 7.15
C ILE A 23 17.77 10.13 6.28
N ASN A 24 18.55 11.16 6.58
CA ASN A 24 19.77 11.48 5.81
C ASN A 24 20.78 10.33 5.86
N ASN A 25 20.94 9.68 7.03
CA ASN A 25 21.79 8.50 7.16
C ASN A 25 21.27 7.31 6.35
N PHE A 26 19.94 7.11 6.33
CA PHE A 26 19.31 6.06 5.53
C PHE A 26 19.54 6.26 4.03
N GLU A 27 19.31 7.47 3.52
CA GLU A 27 19.53 7.80 2.10
C GLU A 27 21.01 7.67 1.71
N ARG A 28 21.93 8.06 2.59
CA ARG A 28 23.38 7.88 2.39
C ARG A 28 23.77 6.40 2.32
N LEU A 29 23.27 5.56 3.24
CA LEU A 29 23.53 4.12 3.23
C LEU A 29 22.97 3.47 1.97
N ALA A 30 21.76 3.84 1.57
CA ALA A 30 21.11 3.36 0.35
C ALA A 30 21.92 3.69 -0.90
N SER A 31 22.38 4.94 -1.03
CA SER A 31 23.24 5.38 -2.14
C SER A 31 24.57 4.62 -2.18
N PHE A 32 25.19 4.37 -1.03
CA PHE A 32 26.40 3.54 -0.96
C PHE A 32 26.15 2.11 -1.46
N ILE A 33 25.07 1.47 -0.99
CA ILE A 33 24.70 0.13 -1.46
C ILE A 33 24.42 0.14 -2.96
N GLU A 34 23.71 1.14 -3.48
CA GLU A 34 23.41 1.26 -4.91
C GLU A 34 24.68 1.35 -5.76
N THR A 35 25.66 2.17 -5.37
CA THR A 35 26.95 2.30 -6.07
C THR A 35 27.73 0.99 -6.06
N GLU A 36 27.84 0.34 -4.91
CA GLU A 36 28.61 -0.90 -4.76
C GLU A 36 27.95 -2.12 -5.45
N ASN A 37 26.65 -2.04 -5.71
CA ASN A 37 25.87 -3.12 -6.31
C ASN A 37 25.55 -2.88 -7.81
N GLN A 38 26.17 -1.89 -8.46
CA GLN A 38 25.88 -1.59 -9.86
C GLN A 38 26.21 -2.76 -10.79
N ILE A 39 25.24 -3.10 -11.64
CA ILE A 39 25.37 -3.97 -12.81
C ILE A 39 25.78 -3.08 -13.99
N ILE A 40 26.85 -3.45 -14.69
CA ILE A 40 27.34 -2.80 -15.90
C ILE A 40 26.44 -3.20 -17.06
N ASP A 41 25.65 -2.27 -17.61
CA ASP A 41 24.95 -2.46 -18.89
C ASP A 41 25.69 -1.65 -19.98
N GLY A 42 26.12 -2.32 -21.05
CA GLY A 42 27.00 -1.80 -22.12
C GLY A 42 26.31 -1.01 -23.23
N GLU A 43 27.11 -0.24 -23.98
CA GLU A 43 26.71 0.72 -25.01
C GLU A 43 26.61 0.15 -26.44
N GLY A 44 25.54 0.54 -27.17
CA GLY A 44 25.58 1.07 -28.54
C GLY A 44 25.67 0.11 -29.76
N PHE A 45 24.64 0.11 -30.62
CA PHE A 45 24.67 -0.50 -31.96
C PHE A 45 24.03 0.39 -33.06
N LYS A 46 24.54 0.30 -34.31
CA LYS A 46 24.09 1.05 -35.51
C LYS A 46 23.18 0.19 -36.41
N PRO A 47 22.14 0.75 -37.08
CA PRO A 47 21.11 -0.05 -37.74
C PRO A 47 21.47 -0.48 -39.17
N SER A 48 21.10 -1.70 -39.54
CA SER A 48 20.77 -2.07 -40.92
C SER A 48 19.64 -3.10 -40.93
N GLU A 49 18.58 -2.80 -41.70
CA GLU A 49 17.30 -3.50 -41.86
C GLU A 49 16.39 -3.50 -40.61
N ILE A 50 15.07 -3.29 -40.82
CA ILE A 50 14.06 -3.21 -39.75
C ILE A 50 13.38 -4.56 -39.67
N PRO A 51 13.77 -5.44 -38.74
CA PRO A 51 13.10 -6.70 -38.58
C PRO A 51 11.85 -6.57 -37.70
N GLY A 52 10.92 -7.52 -37.89
CA GLY A 52 9.65 -7.58 -37.17
C GLY A 52 9.79 -7.74 -35.65
N GLN A 53 8.66 -7.59 -34.96
CA GLN A 53 8.58 -7.60 -33.49
C GLN A 53 9.10 -8.89 -32.83
N MET A 54 9.16 -9.99 -33.60
CA MET A 54 9.70 -11.28 -33.18
C MET A 54 11.23 -11.36 -33.20
N GLN A 55 11.93 -10.32 -33.64
CA GLN A 55 13.39 -10.27 -33.67
C GLN A 55 13.93 -9.19 -32.72
N LYS A 56 15.00 -9.54 -32.02
CA LYS A 56 15.72 -8.62 -31.12
C LYS A 56 16.56 -7.65 -31.95
N ILE A 57 16.36 -6.35 -31.78
CA ILE A 57 17.07 -5.31 -32.54
C ILE A 57 17.98 -4.43 -31.68
N ARG A 58 17.81 -4.47 -30.36
CA ARG A 58 18.73 -3.84 -29.40
C ARG A 58 19.05 -4.77 -28.26
N GLU A 59 20.24 -4.65 -27.69
CA GLU A 59 20.71 -5.51 -26.59
C GLU A 59 19.85 -5.38 -25.32
N ASP A 60 19.30 -4.19 -25.06
CA ASP A 60 18.46 -3.87 -23.91
C ASP A 60 17.00 -4.34 -24.05
N GLN A 61 16.61 -4.89 -25.20
CA GLN A 61 15.31 -5.53 -25.37
C GLN A 61 15.26 -6.92 -24.70
N VAL A 62 14.10 -7.21 -24.13
CA VAL A 62 13.73 -8.48 -23.48
C VAL A 62 12.54 -9.11 -24.21
N ARG A 63 12.43 -10.44 -24.14
CA ARG A 63 11.29 -11.16 -24.72
C ARG A 63 10.08 -11.07 -23.79
N ASN A 64 8.91 -10.70 -24.29
CA ASN A 64 7.66 -10.68 -23.55
C ASN A 64 7.01 -12.08 -23.46
N THR A 65 5.86 -12.18 -22.78
CA THR A 65 5.15 -13.46 -22.60
C THR A 65 4.59 -14.01 -23.91
N ALA A 66 4.10 -13.14 -24.80
CA ALA A 66 3.61 -13.50 -26.13
C ALA A 66 4.73 -13.92 -27.12
N GLY A 67 6.00 -13.66 -26.79
CA GLY A 67 7.17 -14.10 -27.55
C GLY A 67 7.86 -13.04 -28.42
N GLY A 68 7.32 -11.81 -28.50
CA GLY A 68 7.94 -10.65 -29.15
C GLY A 68 8.98 -9.94 -28.27
N TYR A 69 9.76 -9.02 -28.86
CA TYR A 69 10.81 -8.26 -28.15
C TYR A 69 10.34 -6.85 -27.81
N VAL A 70 10.46 -6.48 -26.53
CA VAL A 70 10.04 -5.20 -25.94
C VAL A 70 11.06 -4.75 -24.90
N PHE A 71 10.83 -3.64 -24.18
CA PHE A 71 11.74 -3.18 -23.13
C PHE A 71 11.28 -3.61 -21.74
N LYS A 72 12.24 -3.75 -20.82
CA LYS A 72 11.96 -3.95 -19.40
C LYS A 72 11.48 -2.61 -18.81
N VAL A 73 10.37 -2.64 -18.09
CA VAL A 73 9.87 -1.46 -17.37
C VAL A 73 10.88 -1.07 -16.29
N ASN A 74 11.16 0.24 -16.17
CA ASN A 74 12.04 0.76 -15.13
C ASN A 74 11.50 0.46 -13.71
N ASP A 75 12.39 0.47 -12.71
CA ASP A 75 12.04 0.11 -11.33
C ASP A 75 10.85 0.93 -10.79
N LEU A 76 10.82 2.24 -11.08
CA LEU A 76 9.78 3.16 -10.61
C LEU A 76 8.39 2.81 -11.16
N ASN A 77 8.29 2.61 -12.48
CA ASN A 77 7.04 2.26 -13.13
C ASN A 77 6.60 0.84 -12.77
N ARG A 78 7.55 -0.07 -12.55
CA ARG A 78 7.24 -1.41 -12.06
C ARG A 78 6.65 -1.36 -10.65
N ILE A 79 7.21 -0.54 -9.75
CA ILE A 79 6.63 -0.26 -8.43
C ILE A 79 5.22 0.29 -8.59
N ARG A 80 5.02 1.32 -9.41
CA ARG A 80 3.70 1.96 -9.61
C ARG A 80 2.66 0.99 -10.16
N ARG A 81 3.00 0.21 -11.19
CA ARG A 81 2.13 -0.83 -11.76
C ARG A 81 1.69 -1.83 -10.69
N PHE A 82 2.61 -2.34 -9.87
CA PHE A 82 2.24 -3.24 -8.77
C PHE A 82 1.35 -2.56 -7.72
N LEU A 83 1.71 -1.35 -7.29
CA LEU A 83 1.00 -0.63 -6.23
C LEU A 83 -0.42 -0.23 -6.62
N ILE A 84 -0.66 0.07 -7.90
CA ILE A 84 -1.93 0.60 -8.41
C ILE A 84 -2.80 -0.51 -9.00
N LEU A 85 -2.25 -1.38 -9.85
CA LEU A 85 -3.01 -2.46 -10.50
C LEU A 85 -3.14 -3.69 -9.59
N GLY A 86 -2.17 -3.91 -8.70
CA GLY A 86 -2.07 -5.17 -7.98
C GLY A 86 -1.86 -6.35 -8.93
N THR A 87 -2.15 -7.55 -8.44
CA THR A 87 -1.94 -8.81 -9.20
C THR A 87 -3.18 -9.71 -9.19
N GLU A 88 -4.27 -9.27 -8.57
CA GLU A 88 -5.53 -10.02 -8.43
C GLU A 88 -6.19 -10.27 -9.79
N GLY A 89 -6.59 -11.52 -10.05
CA GLY A 89 -7.15 -11.92 -11.34
C GLY A 89 -6.09 -12.36 -12.37
N GLY A 90 -4.81 -12.04 -12.15
CA GLY A 90 -3.74 -12.31 -13.11
C GLY A 90 -3.82 -11.44 -14.36
N THR A 91 -3.15 -11.86 -15.42
CA THR A 91 -3.30 -11.33 -16.79
C THR A 91 -3.73 -12.48 -17.71
N TYR A 92 -4.02 -12.17 -18.97
CA TYR A 92 -4.33 -13.19 -19.97
C TYR A 92 -3.24 -14.28 -20.07
N TYR A 93 -1.97 -13.90 -19.94
CA TYR A 93 -0.83 -14.79 -20.10
C TYR A 93 -0.24 -15.33 -18.80
N SER A 94 -0.64 -14.77 -17.64
CA SER A 94 -0.04 -15.10 -16.34
C SER A 94 -1.09 -15.23 -15.25
N SER A 95 -1.06 -16.35 -14.52
CA SER A 95 -1.92 -16.52 -13.34
C SER A 95 -1.62 -15.48 -12.24
N GLU A 96 -2.63 -15.16 -11.41
CA GLU A 96 -2.48 -14.27 -10.24
C GLU A 96 -1.27 -14.65 -9.36
N LYS A 97 -1.05 -15.95 -9.13
CA LYS A 97 0.07 -16.43 -8.32
C LYS A 97 1.42 -16.12 -8.98
N GLN A 98 1.54 -16.38 -10.28
CA GLN A 98 2.78 -16.14 -11.02
C GLN A 98 3.10 -14.64 -11.04
N LEU A 99 2.12 -13.82 -11.40
CA LEU A 99 2.23 -12.36 -11.46
C LEU A 99 2.59 -11.74 -10.10
N THR A 100 2.02 -12.28 -9.02
CA THR A 100 2.38 -11.90 -7.65
C THR A 100 3.85 -12.21 -7.37
N MET A 101 4.31 -13.42 -7.66
CA MET A 101 5.69 -13.81 -7.43
C MET A 101 6.69 -12.98 -8.26
N ASP A 102 6.38 -12.68 -9.51
CA ASP A 102 7.25 -11.89 -10.38
C ASP A 102 7.38 -10.43 -9.90
N ASN A 103 6.29 -9.85 -9.38
CA ASN A 103 6.33 -8.53 -8.75
C ASN A 103 7.05 -8.57 -7.40
N VAL A 104 6.84 -9.59 -6.58
CA VAL A 104 7.57 -9.76 -5.30
C VAL A 104 9.07 -9.88 -5.54
N LYS A 105 9.50 -10.73 -6.49
CA LYS A 105 10.91 -10.90 -6.85
C LYS A 105 11.52 -9.56 -7.28
N ALA A 106 10.84 -8.80 -8.12
CA ALA A 106 11.31 -7.49 -8.54
C ALA A 106 11.42 -6.47 -7.39
N MET A 107 10.45 -6.45 -6.46
CA MET A 107 10.55 -5.59 -5.28
C MET A 107 11.74 -5.99 -4.39
N CYS A 108 12.01 -7.29 -4.26
CA CYS A 108 13.18 -7.79 -3.55
C CYS A 108 14.49 -7.34 -4.24
N GLU A 109 14.59 -7.49 -5.56
CA GLU A 109 15.74 -7.02 -6.35
C GLU A 109 15.98 -5.50 -6.17
N ILE A 110 14.91 -4.70 -6.16
CA ILE A 110 14.99 -3.24 -5.93
C ILE A 110 15.55 -2.95 -4.53
N ILE A 111 15.11 -3.67 -3.51
CA ILE A 111 15.63 -3.52 -2.15
C ILE A 111 17.12 -3.94 -2.09
N GLU A 112 17.48 -5.05 -2.73
CA GLU A 112 18.86 -5.57 -2.77
C GLU A 112 19.83 -4.63 -3.50
N LYS A 113 19.37 -3.94 -4.54
CA LYS A 113 20.10 -2.87 -5.24
C LYS A 113 20.26 -1.57 -4.44
N GLY A 114 19.81 -1.51 -3.18
CA GLY A 114 19.88 -0.29 -2.37
C GLY A 114 18.76 0.72 -2.63
N LYS A 115 17.84 0.45 -3.56
CA LYS A 115 16.73 1.36 -3.94
C LYS A 115 15.51 1.28 -3.02
N GLY A 116 15.69 0.85 -1.77
CA GLY A 116 14.64 0.85 -0.74
C GLY A 116 14.01 2.23 -0.46
N PRO A 117 14.76 3.36 -0.47
CA PRO A 117 14.16 4.68 -0.32
C PRO A 117 13.16 5.01 -1.44
N LEU A 118 13.48 4.64 -2.69
CA LEU A 118 12.60 4.84 -3.85
C LEU A 118 11.27 4.12 -3.65
N LEU A 119 11.33 2.84 -3.27
CA LEU A 119 10.14 2.02 -2.98
C LEU A 119 9.32 2.61 -1.84
N LEU A 120 9.95 2.95 -0.72
CA LEU A 120 9.24 3.48 0.45
C LEU A 120 8.59 4.84 0.18
N ARG A 121 9.28 5.72 -0.58
CA ARG A 121 8.75 7.02 -1.00
C ARG A 121 7.49 6.86 -1.84
N GLU A 122 7.52 6.00 -2.85
CA GLU A 122 6.36 5.76 -3.72
C GLU A 122 5.19 5.12 -2.97
N ILE A 123 5.44 4.19 -2.04
CA ILE A 123 4.42 3.62 -1.15
C ILE A 123 3.69 4.73 -0.37
N ILE A 124 4.45 5.65 0.23
CA ILE A 124 3.87 6.74 1.04
C ILE A 124 3.09 7.70 0.13
N ARG A 125 3.67 8.09 -1.00
CA ARG A 125 3.06 9.02 -1.96
C ARG A 125 1.74 8.48 -2.50
N ILE A 126 1.72 7.26 -3.04
CA ILE A 126 0.50 6.63 -3.56
C ILE A 126 -0.57 6.49 -2.48
N SER A 127 -0.18 6.15 -1.24
CA SER A 127 -1.14 6.02 -0.13
C SER A 127 -1.73 7.35 0.32
N LEU A 128 -0.90 8.40 0.44
CA LEU A 128 -1.31 9.74 0.87
C LEU A 128 -2.14 10.44 -0.20
N GLU A 129 -1.81 10.27 -1.48
CA GLU A 129 -2.53 10.85 -2.62
C GLU A 129 -3.80 10.06 -2.97
N GLY A 130 -3.92 8.81 -2.52
CA GLY A 130 -5.07 7.96 -2.83
C GLY A 130 -5.08 7.45 -4.27
N ARG A 131 -3.90 7.29 -4.88
CA ARG A 131 -3.72 6.96 -6.30
C ARG A 131 -4.03 5.51 -6.68
N ALA A 132 -4.05 4.61 -5.70
CA ALA A 132 -4.35 3.20 -5.92
C ALA A 132 -5.79 2.87 -5.51
N PRO A 133 -6.56 2.17 -6.36
CA PRO A 133 -7.93 1.76 -6.04
C PRO A 133 -8.01 0.75 -4.89
N LYS A 134 -6.99 -0.11 -4.72
CA LYS A 134 -6.85 -1.05 -3.60
C LYS A 134 -5.59 -0.76 -2.79
N GLN A 135 -5.63 -1.08 -1.50
CA GLN A 135 -4.51 -0.82 -0.58
C GLN A 135 -3.62 -2.05 -0.35
N ASP A 136 -4.10 -3.26 -0.65
CA ASP A 136 -3.38 -4.51 -0.35
C ASP A 136 -1.98 -4.58 -0.97
N PRO A 137 -1.75 -4.22 -2.25
CA PRO A 137 -0.40 -4.18 -2.83
C PRO A 137 0.53 -3.20 -2.09
N THR A 138 0.00 -2.04 -1.72
CA THR A 138 0.73 -1.01 -0.95
C THR A 138 1.12 -1.51 0.43
N LEU A 139 0.21 -2.19 1.12
CA LEU A 139 0.46 -2.75 2.46
C LEU A 139 1.42 -3.93 2.43
N PHE A 140 1.37 -4.73 1.35
CA PHE A 140 2.32 -5.81 1.12
C PHE A 140 3.74 -5.28 0.85
N ALA A 141 3.88 -4.29 -0.04
CA ALA A 141 5.16 -3.65 -0.32
C ALA A 141 5.76 -2.96 0.92
N LEU A 142 4.93 -2.30 1.73
CA LEU A 142 5.37 -1.74 3.02
C LEU A 142 5.85 -2.83 3.98
N ALA A 143 5.18 -3.99 4.01
CA ALA A 143 5.59 -5.13 4.82
C ALA A 143 6.91 -5.75 4.31
N LEU A 144 7.17 -5.74 3.00
CA LEU A 144 8.47 -6.12 2.43
C LEU A 144 9.57 -5.18 2.92
N CYS A 145 9.41 -3.86 2.80
CA CYS A 145 10.38 -2.90 3.34
C CYS A 145 10.63 -3.12 4.86
N ALA A 146 9.59 -3.48 5.60
CA ALA A 146 9.70 -3.70 7.04
C ALA A 146 10.40 -5.02 7.42
N ARG A 147 10.33 -6.08 6.59
CA ARG A 147 10.61 -7.46 7.02
C ARG A 147 11.54 -8.27 6.11
N TYR A 148 11.77 -7.83 4.88
CA TYR A 148 12.54 -8.60 3.90
C TYR A 148 13.99 -8.83 4.38
N LYS A 149 14.37 -10.10 4.52
CA LYS A 149 15.70 -10.57 4.98
C LYS A 149 16.25 -9.90 6.25
N VAL A 150 15.40 -9.26 7.07
CA VAL A 150 15.87 -8.53 8.27
C VAL A 150 16.51 -9.50 9.25
N ARG A 151 17.81 -9.32 9.49
CA ARG A 151 18.58 -10.11 10.45
C ARG A 151 18.42 -9.57 11.86
N ASP A 152 18.45 -10.47 12.84
CA ASP A 152 18.41 -10.10 14.26
C ASP A 152 19.77 -9.49 14.64
N THR A 153 19.91 -8.16 14.49
CA THR A 153 21.13 -7.45 14.89
C THR A 153 21.23 -7.28 16.41
N THR A 154 20.58 -8.12 17.22
CA THR A 154 21.12 -8.41 18.56
C THR A 154 22.42 -9.22 18.44
N ARG A 155 23.32 -8.83 17.53
CA ARG A 155 24.73 -9.03 17.78
C ARG A 155 24.96 -8.28 19.09
N PRO A 156 25.58 -8.90 20.09
CA PRO A 156 26.15 -8.11 21.16
C PRO A 156 26.98 -7.03 20.48
N ASN A 157 26.76 -5.76 20.83
CA ASN A 157 27.61 -4.71 20.31
C ASN A 157 29.05 -5.09 20.74
N ILE A 158 29.83 -5.65 19.80
CA ILE A 158 31.10 -6.34 20.07
C ILE A 158 32.04 -5.34 20.73
N HIS A 159 31.99 -4.10 20.23
CA HIS A 159 32.62 -2.94 20.85
C HIS A 159 32.16 -2.77 22.31
N ASN A 160 30.86 -2.71 22.62
CA ASN A 160 30.40 -2.63 24.02
C ASN A 160 30.78 -3.84 24.89
N GLN A 161 30.92 -5.04 24.33
CA GLN A 161 31.38 -6.23 25.08
C GLN A 161 32.87 -6.15 25.42
N VAL A 162 33.71 -5.79 24.44
CA VAL A 162 35.15 -5.60 24.63
C VAL A 162 35.38 -4.44 25.60
N MET A 163 34.71 -3.30 25.40
CA MET A 163 34.82 -2.12 26.28
C MET A 163 34.34 -2.37 27.71
N LYS A 164 33.47 -3.37 27.95
CA LYS A 164 33.05 -3.74 29.31
C LYS A 164 34.21 -4.30 30.16
N LYS A 165 35.22 -4.92 29.53
CA LYS A 165 36.44 -5.44 30.17
C LYS A 165 37.39 -4.33 30.63
N TYR A 166 37.29 -3.16 30.00
CA TYR A 166 38.13 -1.99 30.25
C TYR A 166 37.41 -0.86 30.99
N LYS A 167 36.15 -1.10 31.42
CA LYS A 167 35.35 -0.10 32.12
C LYS A 167 35.99 0.30 33.45
N GLY A 168 36.33 1.59 33.59
CA GLY A 168 36.94 2.16 34.81
C GLY A 168 38.47 2.08 34.87
N LYS A 169 39.14 1.69 33.78
CA LYS A 169 40.61 1.73 33.67
C LYS A 169 41.05 2.92 32.81
N THR A 170 42.20 3.51 33.15
CA THR A 170 42.88 4.48 32.28
C THR A 170 43.57 3.70 31.16
N LEU A 171 43.15 3.91 29.92
CA LEU A 171 43.62 3.16 28.76
C LEU A 171 45.01 3.64 28.32
N THR A 172 45.96 2.72 28.19
CA THR A 172 47.25 2.99 27.53
C THR A 172 47.10 2.82 26.01
N GLN A 173 48.12 3.22 25.25
CA GLN A 173 48.12 3.05 23.79
C GLN A 173 48.11 1.56 23.39
N GLU A 174 48.80 0.70 24.16
CA GLU A 174 48.76 -0.76 23.99
C GLU A 174 47.38 -1.35 24.28
N ASP A 175 46.66 -0.84 25.29
CA ASP A 175 45.27 -1.26 25.56
C ASP A 175 44.35 -0.91 24.38
N CYS A 176 44.53 0.26 23.76
CA CYS A 176 43.77 0.66 22.58
C CYS A 176 44.03 -0.26 21.38
N GLU A 177 45.29 -0.62 21.12
CA GLU A 177 45.66 -1.57 20.05
C GLU A 177 45.08 -2.97 20.32
N ALA A 178 45.15 -3.45 21.56
CA ALA A 178 44.56 -4.72 21.96
C ALA A 178 43.02 -4.73 21.81
N ILE A 179 42.34 -3.62 22.12
CA ILE A 179 40.90 -3.47 21.91
C ILE A 179 40.56 -3.55 20.42
N VAL A 180 41.30 -2.85 19.56
CA VAL A 180 41.08 -2.86 18.11
C VAL A 180 41.23 -4.28 17.55
N ASN A 181 42.30 -4.99 17.93
CA ASN A 181 42.55 -6.36 17.48
C ASN A 181 41.48 -7.35 17.99
N GLU A 182 41.07 -7.25 19.26
CA GLU A 182 40.02 -8.12 19.83
C GLU A 182 38.65 -7.88 19.16
N VAL A 183 38.33 -6.63 18.82
CA VAL A 183 37.11 -6.30 18.06
C VAL A 183 37.19 -6.87 16.65
N GLN A 184 38.32 -6.73 15.96
CA GLN A 184 38.51 -7.24 14.59
C GLN A 184 38.40 -8.76 14.52
N GLU A 185 39.05 -9.51 15.42
CA GLU A 185 39.01 -10.98 15.44
C GLU A 185 37.62 -11.53 15.76
N ARG A 186 36.93 -10.98 16.77
CA ARG A 186 35.54 -11.41 17.11
C ARG A 186 34.56 -11.08 15.99
N THR A 187 34.81 -10.02 15.24
CA THR A 187 34.02 -9.65 14.06
C THR A 187 34.22 -10.68 12.95
N LYS A 188 35.47 -11.08 12.69
CA LYS A 188 35.84 -12.12 11.73
C LYS A 188 35.24 -13.49 12.07
N GLU A 189 35.28 -13.90 13.33
CA GLU A 189 34.64 -15.14 13.81
C GLU A 189 33.11 -15.12 13.60
N SER A 190 32.47 -13.98 13.87
CA SER A 190 31.03 -13.80 13.62
C SER A 190 30.67 -13.85 12.14
N LEU A 191 31.56 -13.38 11.26
CA LEU A 191 31.37 -13.45 9.80
C LEU A 191 31.46 -14.90 9.30
N LEU A 192 32.47 -15.66 9.75
CA LEU A 192 32.64 -17.08 9.43
C LEU A 192 31.50 -17.96 9.94
N ALA A 193 30.92 -17.64 11.10
CA ALA A 193 29.75 -18.35 11.63
C ALA A 193 28.47 -18.13 10.78
N ASN A 194 28.37 -16.98 10.08
CA ASN A 194 27.23 -16.64 9.25
C ASN A 194 27.30 -17.20 7.82
N GLU A 195 28.47 -17.59 7.32
CA GLU A 195 28.62 -18.24 6.01
C GLU A 195 27.91 -19.61 5.92
N ARG A 196 27.62 -20.25 7.07
CA ARG A 196 26.89 -21.52 7.13
C ARG A 196 25.37 -21.41 6.93
N SER A 197 24.85 -20.21 6.66
CA SER A 197 23.42 -19.96 6.38
C SER A 197 23.19 -19.33 5.00
N LYS A 198 23.81 -19.87 3.94
CA LYS A 198 23.34 -19.65 2.57
C LYS A 198 22.09 -20.49 2.34
N VAL A 199 20.91 -19.92 2.61
CA VAL A 199 19.68 -20.43 1.99
C VAL A 199 19.68 -19.93 0.54
N ALA A 200 19.73 -20.88 -0.39
CA ALA A 200 19.71 -20.66 -1.82
C ALA A 200 18.45 -19.87 -2.23
N GLY A 201 18.64 -18.82 -3.03
CA GLY A 201 17.57 -18.02 -3.63
C GLY A 201 18.11 -16.99 -4.62
N ASP A 202 18.13 -17.38 -5.89
CA ASP A 202 18.12 -16.62 -7.15
C ASP A 202 18.91 -15.29 -7.29
N GLY A 203 19.91 -15.32 -8.18
CA GLY A 203 20.12 -14.30 -9.22
C GLY A 203 20.98 -13.08 -8.91
N PHE A 204 21.04 -12.61 -7.66
CA PHE A 204 21.78 -11.39 -7.31
C PHE A 204 22.96 -11.70 -6.36
N GLU A 205 24.18 -11.48 -6.84
CA GLU A 205 25.39 -11.61 -6.02
C GLU A 205 25.64 -10.29 -5.29
N GLN A 206 25.42 -10.29 -3.98
CA GLN A 206 25.61 -9.09 -3.15
C GLN A 206 27.09 -8.72 -3.09
N GLN A 207 27.48 -7.62 -3.74
CA GLN A 207 28.86 -7.13 -3.80
C GLN A 207 29.20 -6.24 -2.60
N ALA A 208 28.24 -5.44 -2.13
CA ALA A 208 28.43 -4.57 -0.96
C ALA A 208 28.73 -5.35 0.35
N PRO A 209 29.58 -4.82 1.24
CA PRO A 209 29.90 -5.44 2.53
C PRO A 209 28.64 -5.80 3.33
N GLN A 210 28.59 -7.02 3.86
CA GLN A 210 27.41 -7.52 4.57
C GLN A 210 26.98 -6.62 5.75
N GLU A 211 27.93 -5.97 6.42
CA GLU A 211 27.65 -5.07 7.55
C GLU A 211 26.92 -3.80 7.11
N ALA A 212 27.38 -3.16 6.03
CA ALA A 212 26.73 -1.98 5.47
C ALA A 212 25.32 -2.31 4.99
N TYR A 213 25.12 -3.50 4.42
CA TYR A 213 23.82 -3.96 3.98
C TYR A 213 22.88 -4.28 5.15
N ASP A 214 23.38 -4.91 6.22
CA ASP A 214 22.62 -5.16 7.46
C ASP A 214 22.15 -3.82 8.08
N ASP A 215 22.99 -2.78 8.07
CA ASP A 215 22.65 -1.44 8.54
C ASP A 215 21.62 -0.74 7.64
N TYR A 216 21.78 -0.84 6.32
CA TYR A 216 20.79 -0.35 5.36
C TYR A 216 19.41 -1.02 5.56
N GLN A 217 19.36 -2.36 5.71
CA GLN A 217 18.11 -3.08 5.95
C GLN A 217 17.43 -2.66 7.26
N LYS A 218 18.22 -2.43 8.32
CA LYS A 218 17.72 -1.94 9.60
C LYS A 218 17.17 -0.52 9.49
N ALA A 219 17.84 0.35 8.75
CA ALA A 219 17.37 1.70 8.48
C ALA A 219 16.07 1.69 7.66
N LEU A 220 15.99 0.87 6.60
CA LEU A 220 14.77 0.66 5.80
C LEU A 220 13.61 0.15 6.68
N GLN A 221 13.87 -0.84 7.54
CA GLN A 221 12.87 -1.35 8.48
C GLN A 221 12.33 -0.26 9.41
N ASN A 222 13.22 0.55 9.99
CA ASN A 222 12.81 1.63 10.89
C ASN A 222 11.96 2.68 10.16
N MET A 223 12.35 3.06 8.94
CA MET A 223 11.59 4.01 8.13
C MET A 223 10.23 3.44 7.71
N ALA A 224 10.17 2.16 7.32
CA ALA A 224 8.92 1.48 7.02
C ALA A 224 7.97 1.45 8.24
N PHE A 225 8.49 1.20 9.44
CA PHE A 225 7.69 1.25 10.66
C PHE A 225 7.16 2.66 10.99
N ARG A 226 7.92 3.72 10.69
CA ARG A 226 7.43 5.10 10.82
C ARG A 226 6.34 5.40 9.80
N ALA A 227 6.48 4.90 8.57
CA ALA A 227 5.49 5.06 7.49
C ALA A 227 4.14 4.37 7.80
N VAL A 228 4.08 3.40 8.71
CA VAL A 228 2.83 2.73 9.15
C VAL A 228 1.77 3.75 9.58
N LEU A 229 2.14 4.82 10.29
CA LEU A 229 1.20 5.85 10.74
C LEU A 229 0.53 6.61 9.58
N LYS A 230 1.23 6.73 8.45
CA LYS A 230 0.77 7.45 7.26
C LYS A 230 -0.04 6.52 6.34
N VAL A 231 0.43 5.29 6.14
CA VAL A 231 -0.14 4.33 5.19
C VAL A 231 -1.32 3.54 5.79
N CYS A 232 -1.18 3.05 7.02
CA CYS A 232 -2.23 2.30 7.70
C CYS A 232 -3.27 3.26 8.31
N ARG A 233 -4.20 3.78 7.51
CA ARG A 233 -5.18 4.79 7.97
C ARG A 233 -6.30 4.24 8.85
N ILE A 234 -6.63 2.95 8.69
CA ILE A 234 -7.73 2.26 9.40
C ILE A 234 -7.29 0.85 9.88
N PRO A 235 -8.01 0.22 10.82
CA PRO A 235 -7.68 -1.11 11.33
C PRO A 235 -7.55 -2.18 10.25
N THR A 236 -8.36 -2.16 9.20
CA THR A 236 -8.24 -3.10 8.08
C THR A 236 -6.83 -3.08 7.48
N HIS A 237 -6.26 -1.89 7.29
CA HIS A 237 -4.91 -1.73 6.74
C HIS A 237 -3.86 -2.27 7.71
N LEU A 238 -3.99 -1.91 9.00
CA LEU A 238 -3.09 -2.37 10.05
C LEU A 238 -3.09 -3.90 10.15
N PHE A 239 -4.27 -4.53 10.15
CA PHE A 239 -4.42 -5.98 10.23
C PHE A 239 -3.84 -6.69 8.99
N ALA A 240 -4.06 -6.14 7.79
CA ALA A 240 -3.44 -6.66 6.56
C ALA A 240 -1.91 -6.57 6.64
N PHE A 241 -1.38 -5.40 6.98
CA PHE A 241 0.06 -5.16 7.15
C PHE A 241 0.69 -6.13 8.16
N VAL A 242 0.05 -6.36 9.32
CA VAL A 242 0.51 -7.34 10.31
C VAL A 242 0.51 -8.76 9.72
N GLY A 243 -0.55 -9.14 9.00
CA GLY A 243 -0.63 -10.44 8.33
C GLY A 243 0.48 -10.64 7.30
N TYR A 244 0.76 -9.64 6.46
CA TYR A 244 1.88 -9.68 5.51
C TYR A 244 3.24 -9.71 6.20
N CYS A 245 3.43 -8.92 7.26
CA CYS A 245 4.65 -8.97 8.07
C CYS A 245 4.93 -10.37 8.61
N GLN A 246 3.89 -11.10 9.05
CA GLN A 246 4.03 -12.48 9.52
C GLN A 246 4.43 -13.42 8.39
N LYS A 247 3.76 -13.33 7.23
CA LYS A 247 4.07 -14.17 6.05
C LYS A 247 5.52 -13.97 5.59
N ILE A 248 5.93 -12.72 5.38
CA ILE A 248 7.29 -12.40 4.93
C ILE A 248 8.33 -12.84 5.96
N SER A 249 8.06 -12.67 7.26
CA SER A 249 8.97 -13.12 8.31
C SER A 249 9.14 -14.64 8.36
N ALA A 250 8.10 -15.39 8.04
CA ALA A 250 8.16 -16.85 8.02
C ALA A 250 9.02 -17.35 6.85
N GLU A 251 8.94 -16.68 5.70
CA GLU A 251 9.66 -17.00 4.46
C GLU A 251 11.12 -16.53 4.48
N THR A 252 11.36 -15.26 4.83
CA THR A 252 12.67 -14.59 4.65
C THR A 252 13.38 -14.28 5.97
N GLY A 253 12.79 -14.63 7.11
CA GLY A 253 13.35 -14.29 8.42
C GLY A 253 14.60 -15.11 8.76
N ALA A 254 15.51 -14.53 9.56
CA ALA A 254 16.72 -15.21 10.02
C ALA A 254 16.47 -16.49 10.86
N LYS A 255 15.26 -16.66 11.40
CA LYS A 255 14.81 -17.89 12.06
C LYS A 255 13.73 -18.54 11.20
N GLN A 256 13.88 -19.83 10.90
CA GLN A 256 12.83 -20.61 10.27
C GLN A 256 11.52 -20.43 11.05
N ASN A 257 10.42 -20.14 10.32
CA ASN A 257 9.09 -19.92 10.89
C ASN A 257 9.00 -18.79 11.92
N SER A 258 9.79 -17.71 11.76
CA SER A 258 9.69 -16.53 12.62
C SER A 258 8.29 -15.93 12.60
N LYS A 259 7.65 -15.83 13.78
CA LYS A 259 6.29 -15.26 13.92
C LYS A 259 6.21 -13.74 13.70
N GLY A 260 7.32 -13.07 13.40
CA GLY A 260 7.33 -11.66 13.03
C GLY A 260 7.17 -10.63 14.18
N TRP A 261 6.88 -11.04 15.41
CA TRP A 261 6.61 -10.13 16.53
C TRP A 261 7.88 -9.55 17.20
N GLY A 262 8.68 -8.80 16.46
CA GLY A 262 9.87 -8.09 16.96
C GLY A 262 9.56 -6.83 17.77
N ARG A 263 10.56 -6.28 18.49
CA ARG A 263 10.38 -5.02 19.27
C ARG A 263 9.97 -3.84 18.39
N GLY A 264 10.53 -3.73 17.17
CA GLY A 264 10.17 -2.70 16.20
C GLY A 264 8.69 -2.74 15.83
N LEU A 265 8.19 -3.89 15.36
CA LEU A 265 6.77 -4.06 14.99
C LEU A 265 5.82 -3.76 16.16
N ARG A 266 6.09 -4.29 17.36
CA ARG A 266 5.26 -3.99 18.54
C ARG A 266 5.25 -2.50 18.90
N THR A 267 6.35 -1.81 18.65
CA THR A 267 6.48 -0.37 18.89
C THR A 267 5.69 0.42 17.85
N ALA A 268 5.83 0.08 16.56
CA ALA A 268 5.07 0.70 15.47
C ALA A 268 3.55 0.60 15.68
N ILE A 269 3.08 -0.60 16.06
CA ILE A 269 1.65 -0.83 16.36
C ILE A 269 1.23 -0.01 17.58
N ALA A 270 2.06 0.09 18.63
CA ALA A 270 1.73 0.93 19.78
C ALA A 270 1.58 2.41 19.39
N TYR A 271 2.51 2.95 18.60
CA TYR A 271 2.38 4.32 18.07
C TYR A 271 1.08 4.50 17.29
N TRP A 272 0.67 3.50 16.49
CA TRP A 272 -0.57 3.57 15.72
C TRP A 272 -1.83 3.78 16.59
N TYR A 273 -1.94 3.06 17.70
CA TYR A 273 -3.07 3.20 18.63
C TYR A 273 -3.02 4.51 19.42
N PHE A 274 -1.86 4.85 19.99
CA PHE A 274 -1.74 6.00 20.88
C PHE A 274 -1.76 7.35 20.16
N ASN A 275 -1.51 7.37 18.84
CA ASN A 275 -1.58 8.60 18.03
C ASN A 275 -3.00 8.95 17.55
N GLN A 276 -4.01 8.14 17.88
CA GLN A 276 -5.42 8.47 17.61
C GLN A 276 -5.97 9.44 18.68
N THR A 277 -7.13 10.05 18.42
CA THR A 277 -7.95 10.64 19.49
C THR A 277 -8.84 9.55 20.11
N PRO A 278 -9.28 9.68 21.38
CA PRO A 278 -10.16 8.69 22.00
C PRO A 278 -11.43 8.40 21.20
N GLU A 279 -12.11 9.45 20.73
CA GLU A 279 -13.33 9.36 19.91
C GLU A 279 -13.10 8.61 18.59
N ARG A 280 -12.02 8.97 17.88
CA ARG A 280 -11.63 8.30 16.64
C ARG A 280 -11.30 6.84 16.91
N LEU A 281 -10.56 6.55 17.99
CA LEU A 281 -10.21 5.18 18.34
C LEU A 281 -11.46 4.36 18.66
N ALA A 282 -12.41 4.91 19.42
CA ALA A 282 -13.70 4.28 19.70
C ALA A 282 -14.44 3.93 18.39
N MET A 283 -14.58 4.88 17.48
CA MET A 283 -15.18 4.65 16.16
C MET A 283 -14.46 3.56 15.35
N LEU A 284 -13.12 3.55 15.37
CA LEU A 284 -12.34 2.55 14.64
C LEU A 284 -12.53 1.14 15.20
N ILE A 285 -12.58 0.97 16.52
CA ILE A 285 -12.71 -0.36 17.14
C ILE A 285 -14.11 -0.95 17.02
N THR A 286 -15.15 -0.11 17.06
CA THR A 286 -16.55 -0.56 16.91
C THR A 286 -16.88 -0.86 15.45
N LYS A 287 -16.38 -0.03 14.52
CA LYS A 287 -16.58 -0.21 13.08
C LYS A 287 -15.79 -1.38 12.50
N TYR A 288 -14.55 -1.59 12.96
CA TYR A 288 -13.62 -2.58 12.40
C TYR A 288 -13.17 -3.62 13.43
N GLN A 289 -14.11 -4.25 14.12
CA GLN A 289 -13.86 -5.22 15.20
C GLN A 289 -12.82 -6.31 14.83
N GLN A 290 -12.95 -6.90 13.64
CA GLN A 290 -12.04 -7.92 13.10
C GLN A 290 -11.91 -7.84 11.59
N ARG A 291 -10.70 -8.00 11.05
CA ARG A 291 -10.44 -8.19 9.61
C ARG A 291 -9.18 -9.03 9.42
N ASN A 292 -9.04 -9.70 8.29
CA ASN A 292 -7.81 -10.41 7.91
C ASN A 292 -7.28 -11.35 9.01
N LYS A 293 -8.19 -12.04 9.71
CA LYS A 293 -7.92 -12.96 10.84
C LYS A 293 -7.35 -12.33 12.11
N PHE A 294 -7.37 -11.00 12.23
CA PHE A 294 -6.99 -10.29 13.45
C PHE A 294 -8.17 -9.49 14.01
N CYS A 295 -8.22 -9.41 15.33
CA CYS A 295 -9.02 -8.41 16.05
C CYS A 295 -8.13 -7.49 16.88
N HIS A 296 -8.70 -6.38 17.36
CA HIS A 296 -7.99 -5.45 18.24
C HIS A 296 -7.46 -6.12 19.52
N ARG A 297 -8.20 -7.09 20.05
CA ARG A 297 -7.81 -7.89 21.23
C ARG A 297 -6.54 -8.72 20.98
N ASP A 298 -6.37 -9.26 19.78
CA ASP A 298 -5.17 -9.99 19.41
C ASP A 298 -3.95 -9.07 19.40
N LEU A 299 -4.08 -7.89 18.79
CA LEU A 299 -2.97 -6.92 18.76
C LEU A 299 -2.62 -6.41 20.16
N LEU A 300 -3.60 -6.17 21.04
CA LEU A 300 -3.36 -5.83 22.45
C LEU A 300 -2.50 -6.89 23.16
N ARG A 301 -2.86 -8.17 22.97
CA ARG A 301 -2.16 -9.31 23.58
C ARG A 301 -0.76 -9.52 22.99
N LEU A 302 -0.64 -9.53 21.67
CA LEU A 302 0.60 -9.84 20.96
C LEU A 302 1.62 -8.70 21.01
N CYS A 303 1.16 -7.45 21.04
CA CYS A 303 2.04 -6.28 21.11
C CYS A 303 2.40 -5.87 22.53
N HIS A 304 1.65 -6.33 23.53
CA HIS A 304 1.69 -5.81 24.89
C HIS A 304 1.57 -4.28 24.88
N LEU A 305 0.47 -3.78 24.31
CA LEU A 305 0.27 -2.34 24.13
C LEU A 305 0.33 -1.65 25.49
N ARG A 306 1.30 -0.76 25.61
CA ARG A 306 1.51 0.12 26.74
C ARG A 306 2.00 1.46 26.22
N PRO A 307 1.61 2.57 26.86
CA PRO A 307 2.18 3.86 26.54
C PRO A 307 3.71 3.80 26.69
N LYS A 308 4.43 4.58 25.89
CA LYS A 308 5.90 4.60 25.90
C LYS A 308 6.37 5.87 26.62
N THR A 309 7.44 5.74 27.40
CA THR A 309 8.12 6.90 28.00
C THR A 309 8.78 7.80 26.97
N SER A 310 8.94 7.32 25.73
CA SER A 310 9.44 8.10 24.60
C SER A 310 8.40 9.06 24.00
N PHE A 311 7.13 9.00 24.45
CA PHE A 311 6.14 9.95 23.98
C PHE A 311 6.45 11.36 24.52
N PRO A 312 6.39 12.41 23.67
CA PRO A 312 6.55 13.79 24.12
C PRO A 312 5.58 14.14 25.25
N LYS A 313 5.93 15.09 26.12
CA LYS A 313 5.02 15.56 27.20
C LYS A 313 3.69 16.11 26.65
N SER A 314 3.71 16.70 25.46
CA SER A 314 2.54 17.21 24.73
C SER A 314 1.70 16.13 24.04
N HIS A 315 2.07 14.86 24.15
CA HIS A 315 1.39 13.78 23.43
C HIS A 315 -0.04 13.57 23.98
N LYS A 316 -1.03 13.46 23.08
CA LYS A 316 -2.47 13.40 23.39
C LYS A 316 -2.84 12.35 24.44
N TYR A 317 -2.16 11.20 24.44
CA TYR A 317 -2.35 10.15 25.45
C TYR A 317 -2.30 10.68 26.89
N TRP A 318 -1.38 11.59 27.21
CA TRP A 318 -1.21 12.08 28.59
C TRP A 318 -2.43 12.88 29.09
N HIS A 319 -3.02 13.66 28.18
CA HIS A 319 -4.23 14.46 28.42
C HIS A 319 -5.50 13.60 28.49
N HIS A 320 -5.55 12.48 27.78
CA HIS A 320 -6.74 11.63 27.63
C HIS A 320 -6.57 10.22 28.21
N HIS A 321 -5.65 10.02 29.14
CA HIS A 321 -5.24 8.68 29.56
C HIS A 321 -6.38 7.84 30.16
N LYS A 322 -7.34 8.47 30.87
CA LYS A 322 -8.51 7.79 31.43
C LYS A 322 -9.41 7.21 30.34
N GLU A 323 -9.67 7.96 29.28
CA GLU A 323 -10.47 7.51 28.13
C GLU A 323 -9.76 6.38 27.36
N PHE A 324 -8.45 6.49 27.16
CA PHE A 324 -7.67 5.39 26.55
C PHE A 324 -7.72 4.12 27.40
N ASP A 325 -7.53 4.24 28.72
CA ASP A 325 -7.58 3.11 29.64
C ASP A 325 -8.96 2.44 29.61
N PHE A 326 -10.05 3.20 29.54
CA PHE A 326 -11.42 2.69 29.35
C PHE A 326 -11.58 1.93 28.03
N ILE A 327 -11.15 2.53 26.91
CA ILE A 327 -11.24 1.91 25.58
C ILE A 327 -10.45 0.59 25.55
N PHE A 328 -9.23 0.56 26.10
CA PHE A 328 -8.43 -0.67 26.12
C PHE A 328 -9.01 -1.74 27.06
N ALA A 329 -9.64 -1.35 28.18
CA ALA A 329 -10.35 -2.27 29.06
C ALA A 329 -11.55 -2.91 28.34
N TYR A 330 -12.33 -2.11 27.59
CA TYR A 330 -13.43 -2.61 26.77
C TYR A 330 -12.94 -3.64 25.73
N ILE A 331 -11.87 -3.34 24.98
CA ILE A 331 -11.32 -4.28 23.98
C ILE A 331 -10.78 -5.56 24.65
N ALA A 332 -10.18 -5.46 25.84
CA ALA A 332 -9.70 -6.62 26.59
C ALA A 332 -10.84 -7.54 27.05
N GLY A 333 -12.04 -6.98 27.22
CA GLY A 333 -13.25 -7.62 27.76
C GLY A 333 -13.37 -7.50 29.28
N ASP A 334 -12.80 -6.44 29.88
CA ASP A 334 -12.71 -6.25 31.35
C ASP A 334 -13.86 -5.40 31.93
N THR A 335 -14.84 -5.01 31.10
CA THR A 335 -15.92 -4.07 31.48
C THR A 335 -17.19 -4.74 32.03
N GLY A 336 -17.12 -6.01 32.43
CA GLY A 336 -18.18 -6.71 33.17
C GLY A 336 -17.59 -7.83 34.01
N ASP A 337 -17.73 -7.74 35.33
CA ASP A 337 -17.32 -8.75 36.33
C ASP A 337 -15.81 -9.08 36.41
N GLY A 338 -14.98 -8.04 36.29
CA GLY A 338 -13.52 -8.09 36.38
C GLY A 338 -12.92 -7.60 37.70
N HIS A 339 -13.69 -7.44 38.79
CA HIS A 339 -13.13 -7.33 40.15
C HIS A 339 -12.56 -8.68 40.65
N LYS A 340 -11.71 -9.30 39.84
CA LYS A 340 -10.68 -10.22 40.28
C LYS A 340 -9.41 -9.95 39.45
N ARG A 341 -8.88 -8.73 39.55
CA ARG A 341 -7.46 -8.69 39.87
C ARG A 341 -7.36 -9.51 41.15
N LYS A 342 -6.87 -10.74 41.00
CA LYS A 342 -6.32 -11.49 42.12
C LYS A 342 -5.58 -10.44 42.94
N ALA A 343 -5.99 -10.32 44.20
CA ALA A 343 -5.15 -9.79 45.25
C ALA A 343 -3.71 -10.15 44.91
N GLU A 344 -2.83 -9.18 45.10
CA GLU A 344 -1.41 -9.47 45.22
C GLU A 344 -1.29 -10.82 45.93
N PRO A 345 -0.52 -11.79 45.40
CA PRO A 345 -0.02 -12.81 46.28
C PRO A 345 0.93 -12.08 47.24
N GLU A 346 0.38 -11.47 48.30
CA GLU A 346 0.96 -11.53 49.62
C GLU A 346 1.19 -13.02 49.87
N GLY A 347 2.42 -13.42 49.57
CA GLY A 347 2.74 -14.81 49.36
C GLY A 347 4.17 -14.90 48.90
N ASN A 348 5.07 -14.81 49.88
CA ASN A 348 6.44 -15.27 49.80
C ASN A 348 6.48 -16.68 49.18
N GLY A 349 6.55 -16.71 47.85
CA GLY A 349 6.65 -17.92 47.05
C GLY A 349 8.04 -18.00 46.46
N ILE A 350 9.07 -17.95 47.30
CA ILE A 350 10.36 -18.54 46.92
C ILE A 350 10.03 -19.98 46.55
N LYS A 351 10.10 -20.32 45.26
CA LYS A 351 10.11 -21.72 44.84
C LYS A 351 11.28 -22.36 45.57
N LYS A 352 11.01 -23.06 46.67
CA LYS A 352 11.97 -23.97 47.29
C LYS A 352 12.38 -24.95 46.19
N ALA A 353 13.55 -24.71 45.61
CA ALA A 353 14.20 -25.69 44.76
C ALA A 353 14.23 -26.99 45.57
N LYS A 354 13.72 -28.07 44.97
CA LYS A 354 13.77 -29.42 45.53
C LYS A 354 15.18 -29.67 46.04
N ASN A 355 15.27 -29.82 47.35
CA ASN A 355 16.50 -30.03 48.08
C ASN A 355 16.63 -31.54 48.25
N GLU A 356 16.91 -32.26 47.17
CA GLU A 356 17.11 -33.71 47.20
C GLU A 356 18.36 -34.06 46.39
N ASN A 357 19.26 -34.80 47.06
CA ASN A 357 20.62 -35.22 46.70
C ASN A 357 21.72 -34.16 46.84
N ARG A 358 22.14 -33.96 48.10
CA ARG A 358 23.36 -33.24 48.48
C ARG A 358 24.25 -34.13 49.34
N LYS A 359 25.19 -34.81 48.70
CA LYS A 359 26.48 -35.17 49.29
C LYS A 359 27.51 -34.95 48.18
N ASP A 360 28.57 -34.22 48.51
CA ASP A 360 29.74 -33.88 47.68
C ASP A 360 29.60 -32.71 46.67
N GLU A 361 29.22 -31.52 47.15
CA GLU A 361 29.43 -30.26 46.41
C GLU A 361 30.75 -29.64 46.89
N THR A 362 31.71 -29.39 45.99
CA THR A 362 33.02 -28.78 46.34
C THR A 362 32.87 -27.29 46.68
N ASP A 363 33.76 -26.74 47.52
CA ASP A 363 33.74 -25.32 47.92
C ASP A 363 33.73 -24.35 46.71
N GLU A 364 34.36 -24.75 45.60
CA GLU A 364 34.39 -23.96 44.37
C GLU A 364 33.02 -23.94 43.65
N GLN A 365 32.29 -25.06 43.65
CA GLN A 365 30.93 -25.15 43.11
C GLN A 365 29.94 -24.34 43.96
N ARG A 366 30.10 -24.36 45.28
CA ARG A 366 29.33 -23.55 46.22
C ARG A 366 29.53 -22.05 45.97
N LYS A 367 30.78 -21.59 45.84
CA LYS A 367 31.10 -20.19 45.51
C LYS A 367 30.50 -19.75 44.17
N LYS A 368 30.64 -20.55 43.10
CA LYS A 368 30.05 -20.24 41.78
C LYS A 368 28.51 -20.18 41.82
N ARG A 369 27.85 -20.97 42.67
CA ARG A 369 26.40 -20.92 42.85
C ARG A 369 25.97 -19.67 43.60
N GLU A 370 26.63 -19.35 44.71
CA GLU A 370 26.39 -18.14 45.49
C GLU A 370 26.63 -16.87 44.65
N GLU A 371 27.65 -16.87 43.78
CA GLU A 371 27.90 -15.78 42.83
C GLU A 371 26.79 -15.65 41.77
N LYS A 372 26.35 -16.76 41.15
CA LYS A 372 25.21 -16.76 40.22
C LYS A 372 23.90 -16.30 40.89
N GLU A 373 23.70 -16.65 42.16
CA GLU A 373 22.52 -16.27 42.93
C GLU A 373 22.56 -14.78 43.29
N ARG A 374 23.72 -14.25 43.73
CA ARG A 374 23.96 -12.81 43.88
C ARG A 374 23.72 -12.05 42.58
N GLU A 375 24.26 -12.53 41.45
CA GLU A 375 24.06 -11.90 40.14
C GLU A 375 22.57 -11.91 39.72
N ARG A 376 21.83 -12.98 40.02
CA ARG A 376 20.37 -13.06 39.78
C ARG A 376 19.61 -12.06 40.64
N VAL A 377 19.92 -11.98 41.93
CA VAL A 377 19.28 -11.05 42.88
C VAL A 377 19.59 -9.60 42.51
N GLU A 378 20.83 -9.29 42.14
CA GLU A 378 21.23 -7.97 41.67
C GLU A 378 20.49 -7.57 40.38
N LYS A 379 20.41 -8.47 39.39
CA LYS A 379 19.61 -8.26 38.17
C LYS A 379 18.13 -8.06 38.49
N GLN A 380 17.59 -8.76 39.49
CA GLN A 380 16.20 -8.60 39.92
C GLN A 380 15.97 -7.24 40.60
N MET A 381 16.85 -6.83 41.51
CA MET A 381 16.79 -5.51 42.14
C MET A 381 16.93 -4.38 41.12
N ALA A 382 17.85 -4.48 40.16
CA ALA A 382 18.00 -3.50 39.09
C ALA A 382 16.73 -3.38 38.22
N ARG A 383 16.06 -4.51 37.93
CA ARG A 383 14.77 -4.51 37.22
C ARG A 383 13.63 -3.89 38.04
N MET A 384 13.61 -4.10 39.36
CA MET A 384 12.62 -3.49 40.25
C MET A 384 12.81 -1.97 40.33
N LYS A 385 14.04 -1.49 40.55
CA LYS A 385 14.36 -0.05 40.53
C LYS A 385 13.96 0.61 39.21
N LEU A 386 14.30 0.00 38.07
CA LEU A 386 13.89 0.51 36.76
C LEU A 386 12.37 0.53 36.57
N ARG A 387 11.64 -0.42 37.17
CA ARG A 387 10.17 -0.46 37.12
C ARG A 387 9.57 0.63 37.99
N GLU A 388 10.07 0.84 39.19
CA GLU A 388 9.66 1.91 40.10
C GLU A 388 9.90 3.29 39.48
N GLU A 389 11.10 3.52 38.93
CA GLU A 389 11.44 4.74 38.23
C GLU A 389 10.51 5.00 37.04
N LYS A 390 10.20 3.96 36.24
CA LYS A 390 9.21 4.08 35.16
C LYS A 390 7.83 4.43 35.69
N VAL A 391 7.35 3.76 36.74
CA VAL A 391 6.04 4.05 37.33
C VAL A 391 5.97 5.51 37.77
N LYS A 392 7.03 6.00 38.42
CA LYS A 392 7.14 7.41 38.84
C LYS A 392 7.08 8.37 37.65
N ILE A 393 7.85 8.13 36.60
CA ILE A 393 7.81 8.93 35.35
C ILE A 393 6.40 8.92 34.74
N PHE A 394 5.74 7.77 34.69
CA PHE A 394 4.37 7.66 34.16
C PHE A 394 3.36 8.43 35.00
N SER A 395 3.47 8.41 36.33
CA SER A 395 2.58 9.20 37.20
C SER A 395 2.81 10.69 37.05
N GLU A 396 4.05 11.14 36.87
CA GLU A 396 4.38 12.57 36.67
C GLU A 396 3.89 13.09 35.31
N LEU A 397 3.86 12.24 34.28
CA LEU A 397 3.39 12.63 32.94
C LEU A 397 1.86 12.61 32.79
N LYS A 398 1.14 11.86 33.63
CA LYS A 398 -0.33 11.81 33.59
C LYS A 398 -0.90 13.09 34.21
N LEU A 399 -1.72 13.82 33.47
CA LEU A 399 -2.33 15.05 33.96
C LEU A 399 -3.55 14.74 34.86
N PRO A 400 -3.66 15.35 36.06
CA PRO A 400 -4.79 15.10 36.99
C PRO A 400 -6.16 15.46 36.39
N GLU A 401 -6.20 16.52 35.59
CA GLU A 401 -7.40 17.09 34.94
C GLU A 401 -7.89 16.32 33.71
N ALA A 402 -7.32 15.14 33.41
CA ALA A 402 -7.77 14.33 32.28
C ALA A 402 -9.29 14.05 32.36
N PRO A 403 -10.03 14.18 31.24
CA PRO A 403 -11.48 14.01 31.19
C PRO A 403 -11.89 12.65 31.77
N ASP A 404 -13.00 12.62 32.49
CA ASP A 404 -13.55 11.35 32.95
C ASP A 404 -14.01 10.50 31.76
N ALA A 405 -13.79 9.19 31.86
CA ALA A 405 -14.07 8.28 30.77
C ALA A 405 -15.58 8.04 30.60
N GLU A 406 -16.36 7.96 31.68
CA GLU A 406 -17.75 7.49 31.64
C GLU A 406 -18.73 8.45 30.96
N GLY A 407 -18.42 9.76 30.95
CA GLY A 407 -19.19 10.81 30.28
C GLY A 407 -18.68 11.19 28.89
N SER A 408 -17.52 10.64 28.48
CA SER A 408 -16.86 11.02 27.21
C SER A 408 -17.70 10.63 25.98
N PRO A 409 -17.57 11.35 24.86
CA PRO A 409 -18.20 10.95 23.59
C PRO A 409 -17.76 9.55 23.13
N ALA A 410 -16.52 9.14 23.45
CA ALA A 410 -16.01 7.80 23.17
C ALA A 410 -16.78 6.71 23.94
N ALA A 411 -17.06 6.92 25.24
CA ALA A 411 -17.83 5.96 26.03
C ALA A 411 -19.30 5.91 25.62
N LYS A 412 -19.90 7.06 25.29
CA LYS A 412 -21.27 7.13 24.75
C LYS A 412 -21.40 6.32 23.46
N LEU A 413 -20.45 6.47 22.53
CA LEU A 413 -20.42 5.72 21.28
C LEU A 413 -20.31 4.19 21.51
N ILE A 414 -19.44 3.76 22.43
CA ILE A 414 -19.27 2.34 22.76
C ILE A 414 -20.56 1.76 23.38
N ARG A 415 -21.20 2.50 24.30
CA ARG A 415 -22.48 2.08 24.89
C ARG A 415 -23.59 1.99 23.85
N ALA A 416 -23.72 2.99 22.98
CA ALA A 416 -24.69 2.99 21.88
C ALA A 416 -24.45 1.81 20.91
N PHE A 417 -23.19 1.45 20.66
CA PHE A 417 -22.85 0.29 19.87
C PHE A 417 -23.25 -1.04 20.54
N GLU A 418 -23.05 -1.19 21.85
CA GLU A 418 -23.54 -2.37 22.59
C GLU A 418 -25.07 -2.44 22.60
N GLU A 419 -25.76 -1.30 22.74
CA GLU A 419 -27.21 -1.24 22.63
C GLU A 419 -27.68 -1.66 21.23
N MET A 420 -27.08 -1.12 20.17
CA MET A 420 -27.40 -1.43 18.77
C MET A 420 -27.31 -2.93 18.46
N LYS A 421 -26.41 -3.69 19.11
CA LYS A 421 -26.32 -5.16 18.93
C LYS A 421 -27.56 -5.89 19.43
N ALA A 422 -28.24 -5.36 20.44
CA ALA A 422 -29.41 -5.97 21.07
C ALA A 422 -30.74 -5.50 20.43
N VAL A 423 -30.72 -4.46 19.61
CA VAL A 423 -31.92 -3.92 18.96
C VAL A 423 -32.43 -4.86 17.88
N THR A 424 -33.74 -5.11 17.91
CA THR A 424 -34.49 -5.87 16.89
C THR A 424 -35.46 -5.00 16.10
N GLU A 425 -35.77 -3.80 16.60
CA GLU A 425 -36.74 -2.87 16.00
C GLU A 425 -36.06 -1.86 15.06
N PRO A 426 -36.50 -1.75 13.78
CA PRO A 426 -35.90 -0.83 12.82
C PRO A 426 -35.95 0.66 13.21
N GLU A 427 -37.04 1.14 13.80
CA GLU A 427 -37.20 2.55 14.17
C GLU A 427 -36.29 2.96 15.34
N LYS A 428 -36.11 2.05 16.31
CA LYS A 428 -35.15 2.24 17.39
C LYS A 428 -33.72 2.28 16.84
N ALA A 429 -33.38 1.40 15.90
CA ALA A 429 -32.08 1.41 15.23
C ALA A 429 -31.84 2.72 14.44
N ALA A 430 -32.86 3.20 13.71
CA ALA A 430 -32.78 4.48 12.99
C ALA A 430 -32.55 5.67 13.93
N SER A 431 -33.15 5.67 15.12
CA SER A 431 -32.95 6.71 16.13
C SER A 431 -31.52 6.70 16.68
N LEU A 432 -30.98 5.52 17.02
CA LEU A 432 -29.59 5.38 17.47
C LEU A 432 -28.57 5.81 16.41
N ILE A 433 -28.86 5.56 15.13
CA ILE A 433 -28.01 6.02 14.01
C ILE A 433 -27.92 7.55 13.98
N ARG A 434 -29.06 8.24 14.08
CA ARG A 434 -29.14 9.71 14.04
C ARG A 434 -28.50 10.36 15.26
N GLU A 435 -28.64 9.76 16.44
CA GLU A 435 -28.13 10.34 17.69
C GLU A 435 -26.62 10.16 17.85
N TYR A 436 -26.07 8.99 17.51
CA TYR A 436 -24.68 8.63 17.78
C TYR A 436 -23.79 8.55 16.53
N GLY A 437 -24.32 8.84 15.35
CA GLY A 437 -23.57 8.79 14.09
C GLY A 437 -23.11 7.36 13.72
N LEU A 438 -23.93 6.35 14.03
CA LEU A 438 -23.57 4.96 13.78
C LEU A 438 -23.61 4.65 12.27
N VAL A 439 -22.53 4.07 11.77
CA VAL A 439 -22.44 3.62 10.36
C VAL A 439 -23.00 2.21 10.14
N ARG A 440 -23.15 1.82 8.87
CA ARG A 440 -23.62 0.50 8.42
C ARG A 440 -22.98 -0.67 9.17
N GLU A 441 -21.67 -0.64 9.41
CA GLU A 441 -20.96 -1.75 10.08
C GLU A 441 -21.39 -2.00 11.53
N HIS A 442 -22.05 -1.02 12.19
CA HIS A 442 -22.60 -1.19 13.53
C HIS A 442 -23.99 -1.84 13.53
N VAL A 443 -24.69 -1.83 12.40
CA VAL A 443 -26.08 -2.27 12.31
C VAL A 443 -26.14 -3.79 12.11
N PRO A 444 -26.93 -4.53 12.93
CA PRO A 444 -27.18 -5.95 12.74
C PRO A 444 -27.68 -6.30 11.34
N SER A 445 -27.20 -7.42 10.78
CA SER A 445 -27.48 -7.80 9.39
C SER A 445 -28.97 -7.97 9.06
N HIS A 446 -29.79 -8.41 10.03
CA HIS A 446 -31.22 -8.58 9.86
C HIS A 446 -31.97 -7.24 9.69
N LEU A 447 -31.44 -6.14 10.24
CA LEU A 447 -32.02 -4.79 10.11
C LEU A 447 -31.64 -4.10 8.80
N LEU A 448 -30.60 -4.58 8.11
CA LEU A 448 -30.14 -4.02 6.82
C LEU A 448 -31.11 -4.29 5.64
N ASN A 449 -32.26 -4.90 5.89
CA ASN A 449 -33.35 -5.03 4.91
C ASN A 449 -34.45 -3.98 5.10
N SER A 450 -34.40 -3.16 6.16
CA SER A 450 -35.39 -2.10 6.41
C SER A 450 -35.05 -0.81 5.66
N LYS A 451 -36.05 -0.21 4.99
CA LYS A 451 -35.92 1.11 4.34
C LYS A 451 -35.62 2.22 5.36
N SER A 452 -36.29 2.25 6.52
CA SER A 452 -36.12 3.30 7.53
C SER A 452 -34.71 3.36 8.12
N VAL A 453 -34.04 2.21 8.24
CA VAL A 453 -32.63 2.13 8.67
C VAL A 453 -31.70 2.71 7.61
N TRP A 454 -31.92 2.40 6.32
CA TRP A 454 -31.10 2.95 5.24
C TRP A 454 -31.34 4.45 5.01
N GLU A 455 -32.55 4.94 5.24
CA GLU A 455 -32.86 6.38 5.26
C GLU A 455 -32.04 7.12 6.32
N ALA A 456 -31.95 6.57 7.54
CA ALA A 456 -31.11 7.11 8.60
C ALA A 456 -29.62 7.07 8.24
N LEU A 457 -29.14 5.94 7.66
CA LEU A 457 -27.75 5.82 7.24
C LEU A 457 -27.38 6.76 6.10
N LEU A 458 -28.30 7.07 5.18
CA LEU A 458 -28.05 7.87 3.98
C LEU A 458 -27.78 9.36 4.30
N VAL A 459 -28.17 9.84 5.47
CA VAL A 459 -27.93 11.24 5.89
C VAL A 459 -26.44 11.55 5.97
N ASP A 460 -25.70 10.74 6.73
CA ASP A 460 -24.27 10.95 6.99
C ASP A 460 -23.38 9.89 6.30
N MET A 461 -23.88 9.25 5.24
CA MET A 461 -23.16 8.17 4.57
C MET A 461 -21.90 8.71 3.86
N PRO A 462 -20.70 8.19 4.15
CA PRO A 462 -19.51 8.55 3.40
C PRO A 462 -19.63 8.14 1.93
N MET A 463 -19.12 8.96 1.01
CA MET A 463 -19.23 8.75 -0.44
C MET A 463 -18.79 7.35 -0.90
N THR A 464 -17.66 6.86 -0.41
CA THR A 464 -17.15 5.51 -0.74
C THR A 464 -18.06 4.40 -0.23
N ALA A 465 -18.78 4.63 0.88
CA ALA A 465 -19.79 3.71 1.37
C ALA A 465 -21.06 3.78 0.51
N LEU A 466 -21.49 4.97 0.07
CA LEU A 466 -22.63 5.14 -0.82
C LEU A 466 -22.43 4.37 -2.13
N ILE A 467 -21.33 4.65 -2.84
CA ILE A 467 -20.98 4.01 -4.12
C ILE A 467 -21.00 2.47 -4.01
N ARG A 468 -20.43 1.92 -2.93
CA ARG A 468 -20.39 0.47 -2.68
C ARG A 468 -21.78 -0.14 -2.38
N ASN A 469 -22.74 0.65 -1.92
CA ASN A 469 -24.03 0.19 -1.45
C ASN A 469 -25.20 0.44 -2.43
N LEU A 470 -24.94 1.04 -3.61
CA LEU A 470 -25.99 1.33 -4.59
C LEU A 470 -26.81 0.08 -4.96
N GLY A 471 -26.16 -1.05 -5.22
CA GLY A 471 -26.87 -2.30 -5.50
C GLY A 471 -27.75 -2.78 -4.33
N LYS A 472 -27.32 -2.55 -3.08
CA LYS A 472 -28.14 -2.87 -1.90
C LYS A 472 -29.35 -1.94 -1.78
N LEU A 473 -29.17 -0.64 -1.94
CA LEU A 473 -30.25 0.34 -1.95
C LEU A 473 -31.29 0.03 -3.05
N ALA A 474 -30.84 -0.40 -4.23
CA ALA A 474 -31.73 -0.80 -5.31
C ALA A 474 -32.46 -2.12 -5.00
N SER A 475 -31.77 -3.10 -4.38
CA SER A 475 -32.37 -4.39 -4.03
C SER A 475 -33.48 -4.29 -2.97
N ILE A 476 -33.44 -3.27 -2.11
CA ILE A 476 -34.49 -2.99 -1.12
C ILE A 476 -35.55 -2.01 -1.65
N ASP A 477 -35.52 -1.70 -2.95
CA ASP A 477 -36.49 -0.83 -3.61
C ASP A 477 -36.51 0.61 -3.05
N MET A 478 -35.34 1.16 -2.72
CA MET A 478 -35.19 2.54 -2.22
C MET A 478 -34.76 3.54 -3.30
N ILE A 479 -34.07 3.07 -4.34
CA ILE A 479 -33.58 3.89 -5.46
C ILE A 479 -34.04 3.37 -6.84
N THR A 480 -35.18 2.67 -6.86
CA THR A 480 -35.82 2.21 -8.10
C THR A 480 -36.62 3.34 -8.76
N ASP A 481 -37.06 3.13 -10.00
CA ASP A 481 -37.77 4.10 -10.84
C ASP A 481 -39.26 4.32 -10.44
N LYS A 482 -39.55 4.30 -9.14
CA LYS A 482 -40.89 4.54 -8.61
C LYS A 482 -41.00 5.99 -8.15
N GLU A 483 -42.15 6.63 -8.39
CA GLU A 483 -42.39 8.02 -7.97
C GLU A 483 -42.20 8.23 -6.45
N GLU A 484 -42.56 7.25 -5.62
CA GLU A 484 -42.33 7.30 -4.16
C GLU A 484 -40.84 7.38 -3.76
N ASN A 485 -39.94 6.89 -4.62
CA ASN A 485 -38.50 6.86 -4.38
C ASN A 485 -37.76 8.06 -4.97
N LYS A 486 -38.45 8.95 -5.69
CA LYS A 486 -37.85 10.09 -6.40
C LYS A 486 -37.01 10.99 -5.48
N GLY A 487 -37.47 11.24 -4.25
CA GLY A 487 -36.72 12.01 -3.26
C GLY A 487 -35.40 11.33 -2.85
N HIS A 488 -35.39 10.00 -2.72
CA HIS A 488 -34.18 9.25 -2.43
C HIS A 488 -33.21 9.21 -3.62
N VAL A 489 -33.73 9.01 -4.83
CA VAL A 489 -32.94 9.03 -6.07
C VAL A 489 -32.26 10.38 -6.23
N GLN A 490 -33.02 11.48 -6.11
CA GLN A 490 -32.47 12.84 -6.21
C GLN A 490 -31.38 13.11 -5.17
N LYS A 491 -31.55 12.66 -3.92
CA LYS A 491 -30.54 12.79 -2.87
C LYS A 491 -29.25 12.02 -3.21
N VAL A 492 -29.37 10.82 -3.75
CA VAL A 492 -28.20 10.02 -4.17
C VAL A 492 -27.52 10.68 -5.37
N VAL A 493 -28.29 11.15 -6.37
CA VAL A 493 -27.77 11.86 -7.53
C VAL A 493 -27.04 13.14 -7.11
N SER A 494 -27.61 13.94 -6.20
CA SER A 494 -26.97 15.16 -5.72
C SER A 494 -25.66 14.88 -4.99
N GLN A 495 -25.60 13.80 -4.20
CA GLN A 495 -24.35 13.38 -3.54
C GLN A 495 -23.32 12.92 -4.58
N LEU A 496 -23.69 12.02 -5.51
CA LEU A 496 -22.76 11.49 -6.51
C LEU A 496 -22.21 12.55 -7.47
N THR A 497 -22.95 13.65 -7.68
CA THR A 497 -22.57 14.72 -8.61
C THR A 497 -21.94 15.94 -7.93
N ASP A 498 -21.71 15.86 -6.62
CA ASP A 498 -21.00 16.89 -5.85
C ASP A 498 -19.47 16.70 -6.00
N GLU A 499 -18.85 17.61 -6.76
CA GLU A 499 -17.41 17.60 -7.03
C GLU A 499 -16.57 17.71 -5.76
N GLN A 500 -16.94 18.60 -4.84
CA GLN A 500 -16.17 18.82 -3.61
C GLN A 500 -16.24 17.60 -2.70
N ALA A 501 -17.42 16.99 -2.59
CA ALA A 501 -17.60 15.77 -1.80
C ALA A 501 -16.82 14.57 -2.37
N LEU A 502 -16.76 14.43 -3.71
CA LEU A 502 -15.95 13.41 -4.38
C LEU A 502 -14.45 13.59 -4.12
N GLN A 503 -13.96 14.84 -4.18
CA GLN A 503 -12.56 15.18 -3.93
C GLN A 503 -12.18 14.97 -2.46
N ASP A 504 -12.99 15.44 -1.50
CA ASP A 504 -12.75 15.30 -0.07
C ASP A 504 -12.74 13.83 0.37
N ALA A 505 -13.66 13.03 -0.20
CA ALA A 505 -13.71 11.60 0.02
C ALA A 505 -12.60 10.82 -0.73
N ARG A 506 -11.83 11.49 -1.60
CA ARG A 506 -10.77 10.93 -2.44
C ARG A 506 -11.26 9.73 -3.24
N VAL A 507 -12.43 9.89 -3.85
CA VAL A 507 -13.02 8.82 -4.67
C VAL A 507 -12.17 8.65 -5.92
N HIS A 508 -11.61 7.45 -6.09
CA HIS A 508 -10.82 7.14 -7.26
C HIS A 508 -11.73 6.94 -8.48
N PRO A 509 -11.45 7.53 -9.66
CA PRO A 509 -12.31 7.41 -10.85
C PRO A 509 -12.61 5.96 -11.24
N VAL A 510 -11.58 5.11 -11.26
CA VAL A 510 -11.73 3.65 -11.49
C VAL A 510 -12.69 2.99 -10.51
N SER A 511 -12.75 3.43 -9.25
CA SER A 511 -13.73 2.89 -8.29
C SER A 511 -15.17 3.24 -8.67
N VAL A 512 -15.38 4.42 -9.28
CA VAL A 512 -16.68 4.81 -9.85
C VAL A 512 -17.00 3.98 -11.09
N LEU A 513 -16.02 3.77 -11.98
CA LEU A 513 -16.18 2.93 -13.17
C LEU A 513 -16.55 1.49 -12.79
N LEU A 514 -15.84 0.91 -11.82
CA LEU A 514 -16.13 -0.41 -11.25
C LEU A 514 -17.52 -0.48 -10.63
N ALA A 515 -17.92 0.55 -9.89
CA ALA A 515 -19.24 0.62 -9.29
C ALA A 515 -20.35 0.76 -10.33
N SER A 516 -20.10 1.51 -11.41
CA SER A 516 -20.99 1.65 -12.56
C SER A 516 -21.22 0.29 -13.23
N ALA A 517 -20.15 -0.45 -13.55
CA ALA A 517 -20.24 -1.78 -14.13
C ALA A 517 -21.00 -2.77 -13.23
N VAL A 518 -20.72 -2.77 -11.92
CA VAL A 518 -21.45 -3.61 -10.95
C VAL A 518 -22.91 -3.22 -10.86
N TYR A 519 -23.23 -1.92 -10.80
CA TYR A 519 -24.61 -1.47 -10.68
C TYR A 519 -25.41 -1.85 -11.94
N LYS A 520 -24.85 -1.62 -13.13
CA LYS A 520 -25.45 -1.92 -14.44
C LYS A 520 -25.72 -3.40 -14.67
N SER A 521 -24.87 -4.29 -14.15
CA SER A 521 -25.09 -5.75 -14.29
C SER A 521 -26.35 -6.27 -13.57
N GLY A 522 -26.95 -5.47 -12.69
CA GLY A 522 -28.16 -5.85 -11.96
C GLY A 522 -27.94 -6.97 -10.93
N GLY A 523 -26.67 -7.30 -10.63
CA GLY A 523 -26.32 -8.38 -9.72
C GLY A 523 -24.91 -8.29 -9.14
N GLY A 524 -24.71 -8.87 -7.96
CA GLY A 524 -23.39 -8.90 -7.33
C GLY A 524 -22.43 -9.87 -8.03
N TYR A 525 -21.20 -9.44 -8.35
CA TYR A 525 -20.18 -10.26 -9.03
C TYR A 525 -19.95 -11.64 -8.42
N ARG A 526 -19.88 -11.69 -7.08
CA ARG A 526 -19.75 -12.91 -6.28
C ARG A 526 -20.94 -13.12 -5.33
N GLY A 527 -21.97 -12.29 -5.45
CA GLY A 527 -23.07 -12.18 -4.50
C GLY A 527 -24.38 -12.71 -5.08
N LYS A 528 -25.28 -13.18 -4.22
CA LYS A 528 -26.63 -13.65 -4.61
C LYS A 528 -27.64 -12.50 -4.78
N LEU A 529 -27.19 -11.26 -4.62
CA LEU A 529 -28.07 -10.09 -4.62
C LEU A 529 -28.35 -9.67 -6.05
N HIS A 530 -29.63 -9.43 -6.37
CA HIS A 530 -30.09 -8.90 -7.65
C HIS A 530 -30.92 -7.65 -7.42
N TRP A 531 -30.91 -6.74 -8.39
CA TRP A 531 -31.67 -5.49 -8.34
C TRP A 531 -32.03 -4.98 -9.74
N LYS A 532 -33.00 -4.06 -9.77
CA LYS A 532 -33.32 -3.27 -10.97
C LYS A 532 -32.49 -2.00 -10.98
N THR A 533 -31.96 -1.64 -12.14
CA THR A 533 -31.16 -0.43 -12.35
C THR A 533 -32.07 0.78 -12.53
N ASN A 534 -31.58 1.95 -12.14
CA ASN A 534 -32.24 3.24 -12.38
C ASN A 534 -31.36 4.08 -13.34
N PRO A 535 -31.91 4.54 -14.48
CA PRO A 535 -31.18 5.36 -15.45
C PRO A 535 -30.57 6.64 -14.87
N GLU A 536 -31.23 7.31 -13.92
CA GLU A 536 -30.72 8.53 -13.30
C GLU A 536 -29.45 8.26 -12.47
N ILE A 537 -29.41 7.14 -11.76
CA ILE A 537 -28.24 6.72 -10.97
C ILE A 537 -27.09 6.32 -11.90
N THR A 538 -27.39 5.64 -12.99
CA THR A 538 -26.41 5.32 -14.03
C THR A 538 -25.77 6.58 -14.62
N ALA A 539 -26.58 7.56 -15.02
CA ALA A 539 -26.09 8.84 -15.54
C ALA A 539 -25.28 9.62 -14.48
N ALA A 540 -25.71 9.58 -13.22
CA ALA A 540 -24.99 10.20 -12.11
C ALA A 540 -23.61 9.56 -11.88
N LEU A 541 -23.48 8.23 -12.00
CA LEU A 541 -22.19 7.53 -11.89
C LEU A 541 -21.24 7.88 -13.04
N GLU A 542 -21.75 8.05 -14.27
CA GLU A 542 -20.94 8.51 -15.40
C GLU A 542 -20.43 9.94 -15.19
N LYS A 543 -21.30 10.84 -14.70
CA LYS A 543 -20.88 12.19 -14.34
C LYS A 543 -19.88 12.18 -13.19
N ALA A 544 -20.10 11.36 -12.16
CA ALA A 544 -19.19 11.19 -11.03
C ALA A 544 -17.82 10.65 -11.47
N PHE A 545 -17.78 9.77 -12.47
CA PHE A 545 -16.52 9.27 -13.04
C PHE A 545 -15.69 10.40 -13.63
N LEU A 546 -16.31 11.29 -14.41
CA LEU A 546 -15.63 12.45 -14.99
C LEU A 546 -15.20 13.46 -13.91
N LEU A 547 -16.07 13.75 -12.93
CA LEU A 547 -15.78 14.67 -11.82
C LEU A 547 -14.72 14.13 -10.85
N ALA A 548 -14.53 12.81 -10.78
CA ALA A 548 -13.51 12.20 -9.94
C ALA A 548 -12.08 12.46 -10.46
N PHE A 549 -11.91 12.80 -11.74
CA PHE A 549 -10.63 13.30 -12.24
C PHE A 549 -10.46 14.75 -11.81
N LYS A 550 -9.33 15.06 -11.16
CA LYS A 550 -9.00 16.45 -10.80
C LYS A 550 -9.03 17.32 -12.04
N ASN A 551 -9.65 18.49 -11.96
CA ASN A 551 -9.69 19.56 -12.98
C ASN A 551 -8.54 19.45 -14.00
N VAL A 552 -8.79 18.67 -15.06
CA VAL A 552 -7.78 18.39 -16.08
C VAL A 552 -7.75 19.61 -16.98
N THR A 553 -6.69 20.40 -16.89
CA THR A 553 -6.52 21.52 -17.82
C THR A 553 -6.07 20.97 -19.17
N PRO A 554 -6.76 21.30 -20.26
CA PRO A 554 -6.38 20.83 -21.59
C PRO A 554 -5.00 21.36 -21.99
N THR A 555 -4.24 20.51 -22.69
CA THR A 555 -2.98 20.87 -23.33
C THR A 555 -3.20 21.53 -24.69
N ASN A 556 -4.39 21.36 -25.29
CA ASN A 556 -4.76 21.82 -26.63
C ASN A 556 -3.91 21.22 -27.76
N LYS A 557 -3.28 20.08 -27.50
CA LYS A 557 -2.52 19.30 -28.49
C LYS A 557 -3.43 18.35 -29.27
N ARG A 558 -2.91 17.77 -30.35
CA ARG A 558 -3.62 16.80 -31.19
C ARG A 558 -3.32 15.39 -30.70
N TYR A 559 -4.36 14.69 -30.23
CA TYR A 559 -4.25 13.37 -29.64
C TYR A 559 -4.78 12.28 -30.57
N CYS A 560 -4.03 11.18 -30.66
CA CYS A 560 -4.49 9.90 -31.17
C CYS A 560 -4.65 8.94 -29.98
N LEU A 561 -5.89 8.55 -29.67
CA LEU A 561 -6.19 7.56 -28.64
C LEU A 561 -6.32 6.19 -29.30
N ALA A 562 -5.36 5.31 -29.04
CA ALA A 562 -5.33 3.97 -29.60
C ALA A 562 -5.72 2.94 -28.53
N LEU A 563 -6.87 2.30 -28.73
CA LEU A 563 -7.40 1.28 -27.84
C LEU A 563 -7.03 -0.11 -28.37
N ASP A 564 -6.29 -0.88 -27.57
CA ASP A 564 -6.03 -2.28 -27.85
C ASP A 564 -7.32 -3.08 -27.62
N VAL A 565 -7.83 -3.69 -28.70
CA VAL A 565 -9.01 -4.55 -28.69
C VAL A 565 -8.66 -6.02 -28.93
N SER A 566 -7.39 -6.39 -28.79
CA SER A 566 -6.94 -7.77 -28.91
C SER A 566 -7.57 -8.70 -27.86
N GLY A 567 -7.39 -10.01 -28.06
CA GLY A 567 -7.89 -11.03 -27.14
C GLY A 567 -7.38 -10.88 -25.70
N SER A 568 -6.14 -10.44 -25.50
CA SER A 568 -5.55 -10.34 -24.16
C SER A 568 -6.20 -9.25 -23.28
N MET A 569 -6.75 -8.23 -23.93
CA MET A 569 -7.49 -7.14 -23.29
C MET A 569 -8.88 -7.56 -22.77
N SER A 570 -9.35 -8.79 -23.04
CA SER A 570 -10.59 -9.32 -22.45
C SER A 570 -10.42 -9.79 -21.00
N SER A 571 -9.20 -9.77 -20.47
CA SER A 571 -8.93 -10.14 -19.08
C SER A 571 -9.59 -9.18 -18.09
N ASN A 572 -10.18 -9.73 -17.03
CA ASN A 572 -10.88 -8.93 -16.02
C ASN A 572 -9.90 -8.17 -15.14
N VAL A 573 -10.13 -6.89 -14.98
CA VAL A 573 -9.33 -6.01 -14.13
C VAL A 573 -9.77 -6.14 -12.68
N LEU A 574 -8.81 -6.25 -11.76
CA LEU A 574 -9.04 -6.20 -10.30
C LEU A 574 -10.12 -7.18 -9.80
N ASN A 575 -10.32 -8.30 -10.53
CA ASN A 575 -11.33 -9.33 -10.25
C ASN A 575 -12.76 -8.77 -10.22
N SER A 576 -13.11 -7.98 -11.23
CA SER A 576 -14.38 -7.28 -11.36
C SER A 576 -15.14 -7.68 -12.64
N PHE A 577 -16.31 -7.09 -12.88
CA PHE A 577 -17.03 -7.23 -14.16
C PHE A 577 -16.37 -6.46 -15.32
N LEU A 578 -15.38 -5.60 -15.06
CA LEU A 578 -14.70 -4.83 -16.11
C LEU A 578 -13.52 -5.60 -16.69
N THR A 579 -13.47 -5.64 -18.02
CA THR A 579 -12.30 -6.08 -18.77
C THR A 579 -11.25 -4.96 -18.91
N CYS A 580 -9.99 -5.31 -19.21
CA CYS A 580 -8.93 -4.34 -19.53
C CYS A 580 -9.33 -3.43 -20.68
N ARG A 581 -10.06 -3.96 -21.67
CA ARG A 581 -10.62 -3.25 -22.81
C ARG A 581 -11.65 -2.21 -22.41
N GLU A 582 -12.65 -2.59 -21.62
CA GLU A 582 -13.70 -1.66 -21.15
C GLU A 582 -13.10 -0.57 -20.28
N ALA A 583 -12.11 -0.91 -19.46
CA ALA A 583 -11.38 0.06 -18.67
C ALA A 583 -10.54 1.02 -19.55
N ALA A 584 -9.91 0.53 -20.62
CA ALA A 584 -9.16 1.36 -21.56
C ALA A 584 -10.09 2.37 -22.24
N ALA A 585 -11.25 1.91 -22.72
CA ALA A 585 -12.29 2.78 -23.27
C ALA A 585 -12.73 3.84 -22.24
N GLY A 586 -13.12 3.43 -21.03
CA GLY A 586 -13.51 4.35 -19.96
C GLY A 586 -12.44 5.39 -19.62
N MET A 587 -11.16 4.99 -19.52
CA MET A 587 -10.06 5.91 -19.26
C MET A 587 -9.80 6.88 -20.43
N SER A 588 -9.95 6.43 -21.68
CA SER A 588 -9.78 7.27 -22.86
C SER A 588 -10.86 8.35 -23.00
N MET A 589 -12.05 8.11 -22.44
CA MET A 589 -13.13 9.09 -22.37
C MET A 589 -12.71 10.38 -21.66
N VAL A 590 -11.77 10.31 -20.71
CA VAL A 590 -11.26 11.49 -20.00
C VAL A 590 -10.59 12.47 -20.96
N LEU A 591 -9.69 11.97 -21.82
CA LEU A 591 -9.00 12.78 -22.81
C LEU A 591 -9.97 13.25 -23.89
N LEU A 592 -10.90 12.40 -24.32
CA LEU A 592 -11.95 12.76 -25.28
C LEU A 592 -12.84 13.92 -24.79
N LYS A 593 -13.13 14.00 -23.48
CA LYS A 593 -13.94 15.08 -22.88
C LYS A 593 -13.12 16.30 -22.47
N THR A 594 -11.79 16.20 -22.46
CA THR A 594 -10.92 17.29 -22.01
C THR A 594 -10.26 18.01 -23.18
N GLU A 595 -9.71 17.26 -24.13
CA GLU A 595 -8.91 17.81 -25.23
C GLU A 595 -9.79 18.11 -26.43
N PRO A 596 -9.60 19.26 -27.10
CA PRO A 596 -10.45 19.68 -28.21
C PRO A 596 -10.19 18.93 -29.52
N LYS A 597 -9.00 18.31 -29.67
CA LYS A 597 -8.55 17.66 -30.91
C LYS A 597 -8.12 16.23 -30.62
N VAL A 598 -9.09 15.33 -30.66
CA VAL A 598 -8.91 13.92 -30.32
C VAL A 598 -9.47 13.06 -31.45
N GLU A 599 -8.68 12.09 -31.91
CA GLU A 599 -9.16 11.01 -32.75
C GLU A 599 -8.92 9.67 -32.05
N SER A 600 -9.91 8.78 -32.10
CA SER A 600 -9.86 7.49 -31.43
C SER A 600 -9.85 6.36 -32.45
N VAL A 601 -8.97 5.39 -32.24
CA VAL A 601 -8.80 4.20 -33.07
C VAL A 601 -8.77 2.96 -32.19
N ALA A 602 -9.28 1.84 -32.70
CA ALA A 602 -9.10 0.52 -32.12
C ALA A 602 -8.09 -0.25 -32.96
N PHE A 603 -7.23 -1.03 -32.32
CA PHE A 603 -6.25 -1.84 -33.04
C PHE A 603 -6.14 -3.26 -32.46
N SER A 604 -5.84 -4.19 -33.36
CA SER A 604 -5.50 -5.58 -33.09
C SER A 604 -4.51 -6.07 -34.17
N ASP A 605 -4.93 -6.91 -35.12
CA ASP A 605 -4.19 -7.24 -36.36
C ASP A 605 -4.48 -6.25 -37.51
N GLY A 606 -5.55 -5.47 -37.36
CA GLY A 606 -5.89 -4.33 -38.19
C GLY A 606 -6.27 -3.12 -37.34
N LEU A 607 -6.48 -1.98 -37.98
CA LEU A 607 -6.88 -0.74 -37.31
C LEU A 607 -8.26 -0.28 -37.79
N THR A 608 -9.12 0.06 -36.84
CA THR A 608 -10.49 0.56 -37.07
C THR A 608 -10.64 1.94 -36.46
N GLU A 609 -11.16 2.90 -37.23
CA GLU A 609 -11.50 4.23 -36.71
C GLU A 609 -12.79 4.17 -35.86
N LEU A 610 -12.76 4.73 -34.66
CA LEU A 610 -13.87 4.65 -33.70
C LEU A 610 -14.82 5.86 -33.75
N HIS A 611 -14.41 6.94 -34.43
CA HIS A 611 -15.19 8.18 -34.62
C HIS A 611 -15.94 8.70 -33.38
N PHE A 612 -15.33 8.56 -32.21
CA PHE A 612 -15.87 9.10 -30.97
C PHE A 612 -15.69 10.61 -30.89
N ASP A 613 -16.68 11.29 -30.31
CA ASP A 613 -16.71 12.73 -30.15
C ASP A 613 -17.07 13.15 -28.72
N TYR A 614 -17.13 14.47 -28.46
CA TYR A 614 -17.48 15.02 -27.15
C TYR A 614 -18.91 14.63 -26.70
N SER A 615 -19.81 14.23 -27.59
CA SER A 615 -21.18 13.83 -27.23
C SER A 615 -21.28 12.34 -26.86
N THR A 616 -20.30 11.53 -27.27
CA THR A 616 -20.27 10.09 -27.06
C THR A 616 -20.35 9.75 -25.57
N THR A 617 -21.29 8.88 -25.21
CA THR A 617 -21.50 8.39 -23.84
C THR A 617 -20.59 7.20 -23.54
N MET A 618 -20.42 6.89 -22.25
CA MET A 618 -19.61 5.74 -21.85
C MET A 618 -20.20 4.43 -22.40
N ASP A 619 -21.53 4.29 -22.38
CA ASP A 619 -22.20 3.09 -22.88
C ASP A 619 -22.01 2.87 -24.37
N GLN A 620 -22.17 3.91 -25.18
CA GLN A 620 -21.92 3.84 -26.63
C GLN A 620 -20.47 3.43 -26.92
N MET A 621 -19.52 3.93 -26.13
CA MET A 621 -18.12 3.60 -26.27
C MET A 621 -17.84 2.13 -25.94
N LEU A 622 -18.41 1.64 -24.83
CA LEU A 622 -18.24 0.26 -24.38
C LEU A 622 -18.91 -0.75 -25.32
N GLU A 623 -20.14 -0.47 -25.76
CA GLU A 623 -20.87 -1.30 -26.73
C GLU A 623 -20.08 -1.42 -28.04
N ARG A 624 -19.62 -0.29 -28.59
CA ARG A 624 -18.85 -0.28 -29.83
C ARG A 624 -17.55 -1.08 -29.75
N VAL A 625 -16.87 -1.03 -28.61
CA VAL A 625 -15.59 -1.70 -28.38
C VAL A 625 -15.78 -3.20 -28.05
N ASN A 626 -16.90 -3.56 -27.42
CA ASN A 626 -17.24 -4.96 -27.12
C ASN A 626 -17.73 -5.73 -28.35
N ASP A 627 -18.35 -5.06 -29.33
CA ASP A 627 -18.81 -5.65 -30.58
C ASP A 627 -17.69 -5.97 -31.59
N MET A 628 -16.43 -5.62 -31.29
CA MET A 628 -15.30 -5.83 -32.20
C MET A 628 -14.76 -7.25 -32.14
N GLU A 629 -14.40 -7.80 -33.30
CA GLU A 629 -13.79 -9.13 -33.42
C GLU A 629 -12.36 -9.16 -32.86
N PHE A 630 -12.04 -10.28 -32.22
CA PHE A 630 -10.75 -10.48 -31.54
C PHE A 630 -9.69 -10.96 -32.52
N SER A 631 -8.49 -10.39 -32.44
CA SER A 631 -7.33 -10.88 -33.20
C SER A 631 -6.01 -10.58 -32.47
N ASN A 632 -4.90 -10.73 -33.19
CA ASN A 632 -3.53 -10.55 -32.68
C ASN A 632 -3.26 -9.09 -32.27
N THR A 633 -2.07 -8.80 -31.74
CA THR A 633 -1.74 -7.47 -31.22
C THR A 633 -0.54 -6.88 -31.95
N ASP A 634 -0.77 -5.77 -32.67
CA ASP A 634 0.28 -4.92 -33.23
C ASP A 634 0.16 -3.47 -32.73
N CYS A 635 0.99 -3.14 -31.74
CA CYS A 635 1.06 -1.79 -31.15
C CYS A 635 1.71 -0.74 -32.08
N ALA A 636 2.25 -1.11 -33.24
CA ALA A 636 2.82 -0.16 -34.20
C ALA A 636 1.76 0.47 -35.11
N LEU A 637 0.61 -0.20 -35.28
CA LEU A 637 -0.45 0.21 -36.21
C LEU A 637 -0.90 1.67 -36.08
N PRO A 638 -1.10 2.25 -34.87
CA PRO A 638 -1.57 3.63 -34.76
C PRO A 638 -0.64 4.65 -35.41
N MET A 639 0.68 4.48 -35.28
CA MET A 639 1.66 5.37 -35.88
C MET A 639 1.81 5.13 -37.39
N LEU A 640 1.75 3.86 -37.83
CA LEU A 640 1.81 3.50 -39.24
C LEU A 640 0.60 4.03 -40.02
N TRP A 641 -0.61 3.83 -39.49
CA TRP A 641 -1.86 4.35 -40.05
C TRP A 641 -1.86 5.88 -40.12
N ALA A 642 -1.40 6.56 -39.06
CA ALA A 642 -1.35 8.01 -39.05
C ALA A 642 -0.40 8.54 -40.13
N THR A 643 0.72 7.86 -40.37
CA THR A 643 1.66 8.16 -41.44
C THR A 643 1.02 7.95 -42.81
N GLU A 644 0.40 6.79 -43.05
CA GLU A 644 -0.23 6.44 -44.33
C GLU A 644 -1.35 7.42 -44.71
N LYS A 645 -2.21 7.77 -43.73
CA LYS A 645 -3.31 8.72 -43.91
C LYS A 645 -2.88 10.19 -43.82
N LYS A 646 -1.59 10.45 -43.57
CA LYS A 646 -1.02 11.80 -43.36
C LYS A 646 -1.76 12.60 -42.28
N LYS A 647 -2.22 11.92 -41.22
CA LYS A 647 -2.86 12.57 -40.06
C LYS A 647 -1.80 13.08 -39.10
N GLN A 648 -1.96 14.32 -38.65
CA GLN A 648 -0.98 14.99 -37.80
C GLN A 648 -1.40 14.95 -36.33
N PHE A 649 -0.60 14.29 -35.51
CA PHE A 649 -0.78 14.13 -34.07
C PHE A 649 0.49 14.59 -33.36
N ASP A 650 0.29 15.23 -32.22
CA ASP A 650 1.39 15.61 -31.32
C ASP A 650 1.61 14.53 -30.26
N VAL A 651 0.56 13.76 -29.92
CA VAL A 651 0.59 12.75 -28.87
C VAL A 651 -0.19 11.50 -29.29
N PHE A 652 0.46 10.34 -29.20
CA PHE A 652 -0.17 9.03 -29.27
C PHE A 652 -0.35 8.48 -27.86
N VAL A 653 -1.55 8.04 -27.51
CA VAL A 653 -1.84 7.37 -26.24
C VAL A 653 -2.31 5.95 -26.55
N VAL A 654 -1.47 4.96 -26.25
CA VAL A 654 -1.73 3.54 -26.53
C VAL A 654 -2.12 2.84 -25.24
N TYR A 655 -3.37 2.36 -25.18
CA TYR A 655 -3.89 1.59 -24.05
C TYR A 655 -3.74 0.11 -24.32
N THR A 656 -2.81 -0.58 -23.65
CA THR A 656 -2.46 -1.98 -23.93
C THR A 656 -1.89 -2.68 -22.68
N ASP A 657 -1.80 -4.00 -22.70
CA ASP A 657 -1.06 -4.82 -21.73
C ASP A 657 0.44 -4.97 -22.07
N CYS A 658 0.88 -4.33 -23.17
CA CYS A 658 2.25 -4.32 -23.71
C CYS A 658 2.72 -5.67 -24.29
N GLU A 659 1.79 -6.56 -24.65
CA GLU A 659 2.10 -7.89 -25.18
C GLU A 659 2.06 -7.94 -26.72
N THR A 660 2.82 -7.07 -27.38
CA THR A 660 2.93 -7.01 -28.86
C THR A 660 3.84 -8.11 -29.42
N TRP A 661 3.46 -8.73 -30.55
CA TRP A 661 4.27 -9.79 -31.18
C TRP A 661 4.08 -9.94 -32.69
N PHE A 662 3.02 -9.35 -33.28
CA PHE A 662 2.60 -9.68 -34.64
C PHE A 662 3.22 -8.78 -35.73
N GLY A 663 3.47 -7.51 -35.45
CA GLY A 663 3.82 -6.52 -36.47
C GLY A 663 5.23 -6.65 -37.07
N ASP A 664 5.37 -6.19 -38.32
CA ASP A 664 6.64 -6.13 -39.05
C ASP A 664 7.57 -4.99 -38.57
N VAL A 665 7.05 -4.07 -37.75
CA VAL A 665 7.79 -2.92 -37.24
C VAL A 665 7.60 -2.80 -35.73
N HIS A 666 8.68 -2.52 -35.00
CA HIS A 666 8.61 -2.22 -33.57
C HIS A 666 7.91 -0.88 -33.32
N PRO A 667 7.04 -0.74 -32.29
CA PRO A 667 6.30 0.51 -32.02
C PRO A 667 7.19 1.76 -31.88
N PHE A 668 8.33 1.64 -31.20
CA PHE A 668 9.27 2.75 -31.04
C PHE A 668 9.87 3.20 -32.39
N LYS A 669 10.09 2.26 -33.32
CA LYS A 669 10.53 2.56 -34.70
C LYS A 669 9.44 3.21 -35.53
N ALA A 670 8.19 2.74 -35.39
CA ALA A 670 7.05 3.36 -36.05
C ALA A 670 6.88 4.83 -35.63
N LEU A 671 7.11 5.17 -34.36
CA LEU A 671 7.11 6.57 -33.91
C LEU A 671 8.28 7.37 -34.51
N GLN A 672 9.49 6.82 -34.56
CA GLN A 672 10.64 7.49 -35.19
C GLN A 672 10.36 7.80 -36.67
N GLN A 673 9.83 6.83 -37.41
CA GLN A 673 9.40 7.00 -38.80
C GLN A 673 8.29 8.06 -38.93
N TYR A 674 7.31 8.07 -38.02
CA TYR A 674 6.26 9.08 -38.01
C TYR A 674 6.83 10.49 -37.84
N ARG A 675 7.74 10.69 -36.87
CA ARG A 675 8.40 11.98 -36.61
C ARG A 675 9.11 12.52 -37.85
N GLU A 676 9.85 11.65 -38.54
CA GLU A 676 10.60 11.98 -39.76
C GLU A 676 9.67 12.27 -40.94
N GLN A 677 8.72 11.38 -41.24
CA GLN A 677 7.87 11.48 -42.43
C GLN A 677 6.82 12.59 -42.33
N MET A 678 6.31 12.85 -41.13
CA MET A 678 5.31 13.90 -40.89
C MET A 678 5.92 15.25 -40.52
N ASN A 679 7.26 15.32 -40.34
CA ASN A 679 7.99 16.49 -39.88
C ASN A 679 7.47 17.03 -38.54
N ILE A 680 7.23 16.13 -37.58
CA ILE A 680 6.78 16.44 -36.21
C ILE A 680 7.78 15.82 -35.23
N PRO A 681 8.96 16.43 -35.01
CA PRO A 681 10.01 15.84 -34.18
C PRO A 681 9.61 15.68 -32.70
N ASP A 682 8.68 16.52 -32.22
CA ASP A 682 8.14 16.51 -30.86
C ASP A 682 6.92 15.58 -30.71
N ALA A 683 6.65 14.67 -31.67
CA ALA A 683 5.57 13.70 -31.51
C ALA A 683 5.90 12.74 -30.35
N LYS A 684 4.98 12.63 -29.38
CA LYS A 684 5.16 11.85 -28.16
C LYS A 684 4.33 10.58 -28.16
N LEU A 685 4.83 9.54 -27.49
CA LEU A 685 4.10 8.29 -27.26
C LEU A 685 3.91 8.07 -25.76
N VAL A 686 2.68 7.89 -25.33
CA VAL A 686 2.32 7.50 -23.97
C VAL A 686 1.73 6.09 -24.00
N VAL A 687 2.35 5.19 -23.25
CA VAL A 687 1.89 3.80 -23.09
C VAL A 687 1.13 3.69 -21.79
N MET A 688 -0.17 3.46 -21.86
CA MET A 688 -1.04 3.23 -20.70
C MET A 688 -1.09 1.72 -20.42
N GLY A 689 -0.23 1.27 -19.51
CA GLY A 689 -0.17 -0.13 -19.08
C GLY A 689 -1.42 -0.53 -18.31
N MET A 690 -2.23 -1.41 -18.91
CA MET A 690 -3.51 -1.88 -18.32
C MET A 690 -3.35 -3.13 -17.44
N ALA A 691 -2.16 -3.73 -17.43
CA ALA A 691 -1.81 -4.91 -16.65
C ALA A 691 -0.47 -4.73 -15.91
N SER A 692 -0.27 -5.42 -14.77
CA SER A 692 0.93 -5.31 -13.94
C SER A 692 2.11 -6.16 -14.47
N THR A 693 2.33 -6.14 -15.78
CA THR A 693 3.42 -6.85 -16.45
C THR A 693 4.74 -6.08 -16.31
N GLY A 694 5.86 -6.77 -16.50
CA GLY A 694 7.21 -6.18 -16.43
C GLY A 694 7.70 -5.56 -17.74
N PHE A 695 6.81 -5.36 -18.71
CA PHE A 695 7.13 -5.05 -20.10
C PHE A 695 6.54 -3.71 -20.55
N THR A 696 7.25 -3.01 -21.44
CA THR A 696 6.75 -1.78 -22.08
C THR A 696 7.24 -1.69 -23.52
N ILE A 697 6.42 -1.07 -24.37
CA ILE A 697 6.77 -0.73 -25.75
C ILE A 697 7.46 0.64 -25.85
N ALA A 698 7.48 1.42 -24.76
CA ALA A 698 8.20 2.69 -24.69
C ALA A 698 9.71 2.45 -24.58
N ASP A 699 10.48 3.13 -25.43
CA ASP A 699 11.93 3.10 -25.42
C ASP A 699 12.48 3.89 -24.21
N PRO A 700 13.22 3.26 -23.27
CA PRO A 700 13.75 3.93 -22.09
C PRO A 700 14.74 5.06 -22.40
N THR A 701 15.31 5.08 -23.61
CA THR A 701 16.29 6.08 -24.05
C THR A 701 15.67 7.26 -24.81
N ASP A 702 14.38 7.19 -25.14
CA ASP A 702 13.67 8.24 -25.88
C ASP A 702 12.87 9.13 -24.90
N PRO A 703 13.24 10.41 -24.70
CA PRO A 703 12.53 11.31 -23.80
C PRO A 703 11.12 11.67 -24.28
N GLY A 704 10.77 11.38 -25.54
CA GLY A 704 9.43 11.54 -26.08
C GLY A 704 8.57 10.28 -25.96
N MET A 705 8.99 9.27 -25.20
CA MET A 705 8.17 8.10 -24.85
C MET A 705 8.01 7.97 -23.34
N LEU A 706 6.77 7.76 -22.88
CA LEU A 706 6.46 7.63 -21.46
C LEU A 706 5.57 6.41 -21.18
N ASP A 707 5.96 5.62 -20.19
CA ASP A 707 5.15 4.52 -19.67
C ASP A 707 4.41 4.96 -18.40
N ILE A 708 3.08 4.80 -18.39
CA ILE A 708 2.21 5.16 -17.28
C ILE A 708 1.32 3.96 -16.92
N CYS A 709 1.06 3.78 -15.62
CA CYS A 709 0.07 2.83 -15.14
C CYS A 709 -1.36 3.35 -15.43
N GLY A 710 -2.13 2.66 -16.27
CA GLY A 710 -3.39 3.20 -16.81
C GLY A 710 -4.47 3.52 -15.78
N PHE A 711 -4.51 2.80 -14.65
CA PHE A 711 -5.51 3.02 -13.60
C PHE A 711 -5.09 4.01 -12.51
N ASP A 712 -4.05 4.81 -12.74
CA ASP A 712 -3.60 5.80 -11.78
C ASP A 712 -4.46 7.07 -11.87
N SER A 713 -5.07 7.50 -10.77
CA SER A 713 -5.81 8.79 -10.73
C SER A 713 -4.96 10.01 -11.12
N ALA A 714 -3.62 9.91 -11.07
CA ALA A 714 -2.71 10.98 -11.50
C ALA A 714 -2.44 11.00 -13.02
N VAL A 715 -2.98 10.05 -13.80
CA VAL A 715 -2.80 9.96 -15.26
C VAL A 715 -2.97 11.31 -15.97
N PRO A 716 -4.05 12.09 -15.74
CA PRO A 716 -4.23 13.32 -16.50
C PRO A 716 -3.17 14.39 -16.20
N GLU A 717 -2.73 14.48 -14.93
CA GLU A 717 -1.69 15.43 -14.51
C GLU A 717 -0.33 15.01 -15.09
N LEU A 718 0.04 13.72 -15.00
CA LEU A 718 1.29 13.21 -15.57
C LEU A 718 1.34 13.37 -17.10
N LEU A 719 0.24 13.06 -17.79
CA LEU A 719 0.14 13.20 -19.24
C LEU A 719 0.26 14.66 -19.66
N LYS A 720 -0.37 15.59 -18.94
CA LYS A 720 -0.21 17.02 -19.18
C LYS A 720 1.26 17.45 -19.04
N GLU A 721 1.89 17.16 -17.90
CA GLU A 721 3.28 17.59 -17.64
C GLU A 721 4.24 17.03 -18.70
N PHE A 722 4.08 15.77 -19.09
CA PHE A 722 4.87 15.14 -20.13
C PHE A 722 4.65 15.78 -21.50
N VAL A 723 3.40 16.00 -21.88
CA VAL A 723 3.04 16.60 -23.17
C VAL A 723 3.56 18.04 -23.29
N LEU A 724 3.54 18.79 -22.19
CA LEU A 724 4.10 20.15 -22.12
C LEU A 724 5.65 20.17 -22.02
N GLY A 725 6.29 19.04 -21.74
CA GLY A 725 7.76 18.93 -21.66
C GLY A 725 8.34 19.29 -20.29
N ASN A 726 7.54 19.19 -19.23
CA ASN A 726 7.97 19.47 -17.86
C ASN A 726 8.59 18.25 -17.15
N ILE A 727 8.41 17.04 -17.71
CA ILE A 727 8.98 15.77 -17.22
C ILE A 727 9.51 14.92 -18.36
#